data_AF-B0CDQ0-F1
#
_entry.id   AF-B0CDQ0-F1
#
_cell.length_a   1.000
_cell.length_b   1.000
_cell.length_c   1.000
_cell.angle_alpha   90.00
_cell.angle_beta   90.00
_cell.angle_gamma   90.00
#
_symmetry.space_group_name_H-M   'P 1'
#
loop_
_entity.id
_entity.type
_entity.pdbx_description
1 polymer ?
#
loop_
_entity_poly.entity_id
_entity_poly.type
_entity_poly.pdbx_seq_one_letter_code
_entity_poly.pdbx_strand_id
1 'polypeptide(L)'
;MLSDIALALFVGLIFFLAWIAYASYKGTQSIQTCPQFELADPEELPPIIREALQDYIQELQSLNFKLISYYHIFITQNEPPAWELRFQDPTSSKYCSLFALQPFCEMQQTSIVEMVTFLQDSTALFTTNAKNYGSFKPFPSEIKQNLVHASINDLFQAHNSQLSKSTVSPIALEPDAFHTKLMEHYKAHITFCVNSGNFHWIEEGKTYRHSFKNAVRLAIKIVLENWFSPKDNRTTPTINQNTQVEYEVQTFLESRASKTAETKGQSKWIVLASLAAFTASFATQFEPIALLIFIGAIILHEGGHLLAMLLFGYSAPSVLFIPFLGALATARKENASLTEKFWISLAGPLPGLILGLGIAIVGNFSQESTSFFSNWNESIWKETSIILIILNLFNLLPIYPLDGGQIADLLVFSRNPYLGCMYKSFGALVLCLLGLSNPLMLIFSIVIAASIPASFKIARWRSELRQDLRKIPEPDEAAAAQLIFTKLKDTPELSYAQKKAIASGILELQRTETAPWLSRIGLSIIYLLCLVVGIGGGIYSLFSPRQLEAIVQDLGKSESQKREAQFRRSVENFKQYASQQNKASLRQEIKTETQKIQNNPHDSTAYLRRGYARLALQDIEGSIADANLVINQFPNTFESYYLRSQAHQLAGNLNQAKADRQKGNEIRWLPKIAKATQEIKQNPENIEALMRRSNAKQNMGDHNGALQDYNTALKIKPQNTDTLMKRALLYQQQERYPEALKDLNLVLSIDPNNAWAYESRAEIYFDMGHPDKAKADLTKLEEFFN
;
A
#
# COMPACT_ATOMS: atom_id res chain seq x y z
N MET A 1 0.94 19.15 16.55
CA MET A 1 -0.02 18.77 15.49
C MET A 1 0.04 19.70 14.28
N LEU A 2 -0.35 20.98 14.37
CA LEU A 2 -0.21 21.92 13.23
C LEU A 2 1.25 22.18 12.82
N SER A 3 2.19 22.19 13.78
CA SER A 3 3.64 22.26 13.53
C SER A 3 4.17 21.04 12.78
N ASP A 4 3.70 19.85 13.13
CA ASP A 4 4.15 18.59 12.55
C ASP A 4 3.56 18.39 11.15
N ILE A 5 2.33 18.87 10.93
CA ILE A 5 1.68 18.94 9.62
C ILE A 5 2.42 19.91 8.70
N ALA A 6 2.75 21.11 9.19
CA ALA A 6 3.51 22.08 8.41
C ALA A 6 4.91 21.56 8.06
N LEU A 7 5.57 20.87 9.00
CA LEU A 7 6.86 20.23 8.76
C LEU A 7 6.75 19.08 7.76
N ALA A 8 5.74 18.21 7.86
CA ALA A 8 5.52 17.11 6.93
C ALA A 8 5.17 17.60 5.52
N LEU A 9 4.35 18.64 5.39
CA LEU A 9 4.03 19.28 4.11
C LEU A 9 5.26 19.97 3.52
N PHE A 10 6.07 20.63 4.33
CA PHE A 10 7.31 21.29 3.91
C PHE A 10 8.36 20.27 3.44
N VAL A 11 8.59 19.21 4.22
CA VAL A 11 9.49 18.11 3.86
C VAL A 11 8.97 17.36 2.64
N GLY A 12 7.66 17.11 2.56
CA GLY A 12 7.01 16.49 1.40
C GLY A 12 7.13 17.34 0.13
N LEU A 13 6.96 18.65 0.23
CA LEU A 13 7.17 19.59 -0.87
C LEU A 13 8.64 19.62 -1.30
N ILE A 14 9.58 19.67 -0.36
CA ILE A 14 11.03 19.62 -0.66
C ILE A 14 11.36 18.30 -1.35
N PHE A 15 10.85 17.17 -0.85
CA PHE A 15 11.09 15.86 -1.43
C PHE A 15 10.46 15.75 -2.83
N PHE A 16 9.26 16.30 -3.03
CA PHE A 16 8.59 16.33 -4.33
C PHE A 16 9.34 17.21 -5.34
N LEU A 17 9.79 18.40 -4.93
CA LEU A 17 10.62 19.26 -5.76
C LEU A 17 11.99 18.63 -6.04
N ALA A 18 12.60 17.96 -5.07
CA ALA A 18 13.83 17.21 -5.24
C ALA A 18 13.63 15.99 -6.15
N TRP A 19 12.46 15.35 -6.11
CA TRP A 19 12.11 14.23 -6.98
C TRP A 19 11.84 14.69 -8.41
N ILE A 20 11.11 15.80 -8.60
CA ILE A 20 10.97 16.44 -9.92
C ILE A 20 12.36 16.81 -10.45
N ALA A 21 13.17 17.48 -9.64
CA ALA A 21 14.54 17.83 -10.01
C ALA A 21 15.37 16.57 -10.32
N TYR A 22 15.18 15.47 -9.58
CA TYR A 22 15.84 14.18 -9.80
C TYR A 22 15.34 13.45 -11.06
N ALA A 23 14.04 13.50 -11.35
CA ALA A 23 13.44 12.91 -12.54
C ALA A 23 13.86 13.67 -13.79
N SER A 24 13.81 15.01 -13.74
CA SER A 24 14.40 15.91 -14.73
C SER A 24 15.92 15.69 -14.85
N TYR A 25 16.62 15.52 -13.73
CA TYR A 25 18.05 15.17 -13.69
C TYR A 25 18.34 13.84 -14.41
N LYS A 26 17.53 12.80 -14.19
CA LYS A 26 17.62 11.53 -14.91
C LYS A 26 17.45 11.72 -16.42
N GLY A 27 16.54 12.60 -16.83
CA GLY A 27 16.41 13.03 -18.23
C GLY A 27 17.68 13.68 -18.77
N THR A 28 18.31 14.56 -17.98
CA THR A 28 19.58 15.24 -18.34
C THR A 28 20.85 14.39 -18.15
N GLN A 29 20.74 13.20 -17.56
CA GLN A 29 21.82 12.22 -17.39
C GLN A 29 21.88 11.20 -18.53
N SER A 30 21.01 11.34 -19.54
CA SER A 30 21.10 10.51 -20.74
C SER A 30 22.49 10.62 -21.34
N ILE A 31 22.98 9.50 -21.86
CA ILE A 31 24.23 9.46 -22.60
C ILE A 31 24.01 10.33 -23.82
N GLN A 32 24.73 11.45 -23.84
CA GLN A 32 24.73 12.38 -24.96
C GLN A 32 25.76 11.88 -25.95
N THR A 33 25.41 11.89 -27.22
CA THR A 33 26.35 11.65 -28.30
C THR A 33 26.95 12.99 -28.70
N CYS A 34 28.27 13.02 -28.92
CA CYS A 34 28.84 14.08 -29.72
C CYS A 34 28.04 14.13 -31.03
N PRO A 35 27.61 15.32 -31.48
CA PRO A 35 26.84 15.45 -32.71
C PRO A 35 27.53 14.69 -33.84
N GLN A 36 26.89 13.61 -34.29
CA GLN A 36 27.29 12.85 -35.48
C GLN A 36 26.30 13.21 -36.56
N PHE A 37 26.82 13.43 -37.75
CA PHE A 37 26.08 13.92 -38.89
C PHE A 37 26.26 12.93 -40.01
N GLU A 38 25.19 12.23 -40.35
CA GLU A 38 25.15 11.45 -41.58
C GLU A 38 24.69 12.37 -42.69
N LEU A 39 25.58 12.58 -43.67
CA LEU A 39 25.36 13.49 -44.78
C LEU A 39 24.45 12.81 -45.79
N ALA A 40 23.28 13.40 -46.02
CA ALA A 40 22.28 12.87 -46.94
C ALA A 40 21.92 13.91 -48.02
N ASP A 41 21.60 13.42 -49.21
CA ASP A 41 21.31 14.23 -50.39
C ASP A 41 20.04 15.07 -50.16
N PRO A 42 20.04 16.40 -50.36
CA PRO A 42 18.83 17.23 -50.29
C PRO A 42 17.60 16.66 -51.01
N GLU A 43 17.79 15.91 -52.09
CA GLU A 43 16.70 15.28 -52.84
C GLU A 43 15.97 14.20 -52.04
N GLU A 44 16.65 13.53 -51.10
CA GLU A 44 16.12 12.49 -50.21
C GLU A 44 15.43 13.06 -48.96
N LEU A 45 15.32 14.39 -48.82
CA LEU A 45 14.66 15.00 -47.66
C LEU A 45 13.20 14.51 -47.54
N PRO A 46 12.81 13.92 -46.39
CA PRO A 46 11.47 13.38 -46.21
C PRO A 46 10.37 14.40 -46.54
N PRO A 47 9.31 14.00 -47.28
CA PRO A 47 8.27 14.93 -47.75
C PRO A 47 7.62 15.74 -46.63
N ILE A 48 7.39 15.14 -45.46
CA ILE A 48 6.80 15.84 -44.31
C ILE A 48 7.69 16.94 -43.77
N ILE A 49 9.02 16.75 -43.77
CA ILE A 49 9.97 17.75 -43.27
C ILE A 49 10.05 18.90 -44.26
N ARG A 50 10.07 18.57 -45.55
CA ARG A 50 10.03 19.55 -46.64
C ARG A 50 8.77 20.41 -46.55
N GLU A 51 7.60 19.79 -46.39
CA GLU A 51 6.31 20.48 -46.26
C GLU A 51 6.24 21.32 -44.98
N ALA A 52 6.65 20.76 -43.83
CA ALA A 52 6.59 21.42 -42.54
C ALA A 52 7.50 22.65 -42.42
N LEU A 53 8.63 22.64 -43.15
CA LEU A 53 9.62 23.72 -43.12
C LEU A 53 9.59 24.58 -44.38
N GLN A 54 8.61 24.39 -45.28
CA GLN A 54 8.58 25.03 -46.59
C GLN A 54 8.68 26.56 -46.51
N ASP A 55 7.95 27.20 -45.59
CA ASP A 55 7.98 28.64 -45.38
C ASP A 55 9.37 29.13 -44.93
N TYR A 56 10.01 28.40 -44.01
CA TYR A 56 11.37 28.69 -43.55
C TYR A 56 12.40 28.50 -44.66
N ILE A 57 12.26 27.44 -45.47
CA ILE A 57 13.11 27.16 -46.63
C ILE A 57 12.99 28.32 -47.64
N GLN A 58 11.77 28.78 -47.93
CA GLN A 58 11.52 29.90 -48.86
C GLN A 58 12.05 31.23 -48.31
N GLU A 59 11.88 31.52 -47.02
CA GLU A 59 12.42 32.73 -46.39
C GLU A 59 13.96 32.74 -46.48
N LEU A 60 14.62 31.61 -46.19
CA LEU A 60 16.08 31.50 -46.34
C LEU A 60 16.53 31.65 -47.80
N GLN A 61 15.82 31.03 -48.75
CA GLN A 61 16.09 31.21 -50.18
C GLN A 61 15.95 32.67 -50.65
N SER A 62 14.99 33.41 -50.10
CA SER A 62 14.83 34.85 -50.38
C SER A 62 16.02 35.69 -49.88
N LEU A 63 16.73 35.20 -48.85
CA LEU A 63 17.96 35.77 -48.31
C LEU A 63 19.23 35.23 -49.01
N ASN A 64 19.09 34.61 -50.19
CA ASN A 64 20.16 34.03 -51.00
C ASN A 64 20.82 32.76 -50.40
N PHE A 65 20.21 32.13 -49.39
CA PHE A 65 20.70 30.85 -48.87
C PHE A 65 20.20 29.67 -49.72
N LYS A 66 21.11 28.79 -50.15
CA LYS A 66 20.79 27.55 -50.87
C LYS A 66 20.92 26.35 -49.94
N LEU A 67 19.93 25.46 -49.97
CA LEU A 67 19.97 24.18 -49.24
C LEU A 67 21.06 23.29 -49.86
N ILE A 68 22.02 22.86 -49.06
CA ILE A 68 23.18 22.08 -49.52
C ILE A 68 23.16 20.64 -49.02
N SER A 69 22.61 20.39 -47.83
CA SER A 69 22.55 19.07 -47.22
C SER A 69 21.50 19.03 -46.12
N TYR A 70 21.08 17.83 -45.74
CA TYR A 70 20.40 17.61 -44.48
C TYR A 70 21.11 16.53 -43.66
N TYR A 71 20.90 16.55 -42.35
CA TYR A 71 21.55 15.65 -41.42
C TYR A 71 20.57 15.09 -40.39
N HIS A 72 20.79 13.83 -40.04
CA HIS A 72 20.28 13.23 -38.82
C HIS A 72 21.21 13.54 -37.65
N ILE A 73 20.70 14.22 -36.63
CA ILE A 73 21.45 14.52 -35.41
C ILE A 73 20.96 13.62 -34.29
N PHE A 74 21.83 12.71 -33.88
CA PHE A 74 21.69 11.99 -32.62
C PHE A 74 22.30 12.84 -31.51
N ILE A 75 21.45 13.48 -30.70
CA ILE A 75 21.89 14.26 -29.53
C ILE A 75 21.90 13.39 -28.28
N THR A 76 20.89 12.53 -28.14
CA THR A 76 20.79 11.58 -27.02
C THR A 76 20.55 10.18 -27.57
N GLN A 77 21.09 9.15 -26.90
CA GLN A 77 20.89 7.75 -27.31
C GLN A 77 19.42 7.26 -27.22
N ASN A 78 18.54 8.02 -26.54
CA ASN A 78 17.19 7.59 -26.16
C ASN A 78 16.05 8.40 -26.77
N GLU A 79 16.37 9.48 -27.49
CA GLU A 79 15.39 10.30 -28.18
C GLU A 79 15.54 10.12 -29.69
N PRO A 80 14.44 10.22 -30.45
CA PRO A 80 14.53 10.17 -31.91
C PRO A 80 15.45 11.29 -32.42
N PRO A 81 16.19 11.06 -33.52
CA PRO A 81 17.11 12.04 -34.04
C PRO A 81 16.40 13.34 -34.41
N ALA A 82 17.05 14.46 -34.09
CA ALA A 82 16.66 15.76 -34.62
C ALA A 82 17.13 15.87 -36.07
N TRP A 83 16.44 16.69 -36.86
CA TRP A 83 16.82 16.91 -38.24
C TRP A 83 17.43 18.29 -38.37
N GLU A 84 18.47 18.43 -39.17
CA GLU A 84 19.07 19.71 -39.47
C GLU A 84 19.23 19.88 -40.96
N LEU A 85 18.59 20.91 -41.50
CA LEU A 85 18.77 21.33 -42.88
C LEU A 85 19.84 22.42 -42.90
N ARG A 86 20.87 22.23 -43.72
CA ARG A 86 21.97 23.17 -43.83
C ARG A 86 21.93 23.94 -45.13
N PHE A 87 22.10 25.24 -45.00
CA PHE A 87 22.10 26.19 -46.10
C PHE A 87 23.41 26.97 -46.15
N GLN A 88 23.78 27.38 -47.35
CA GLN A 88 24.96 28.20 -47.62
C GLN A 88 24.55 29.42 -48.44
N ASP A 89 25.10 30.59 -48.12
CA ASP A 89 25.06 31.75 -49.02
C ASP A 89 26.19 31.61 -50.06
N PRO A 90 25.89 31.41 -51.37
CA PRO A 90 26.91 31.19 -52.39
C PRO A 90 27.85 32.38 -52.60
N THR A 91 27.47 33.55 -52.11
CA THR A 91 28.21 34.81 -52.29
C THR A 91 28.99 35.22 -51.05
N SER A 92 28.89 34.47 -49.94
CA SER A 92 29.56 34.81 -48.69
C SER A 92 30.03 33.58 -47.90
N SER A 93 30.71 33.83 -46.79
CA SER A 93 31.24 32.80 -45.88
C SER A 93 30.21 32.27 -44.87
N LYS A 94 28.91 32.54 -45.08
CA LYS A 94 27.86 32.31 -44.08
C LYS A 94 27.15 30.99 -44.32
N TYR A 95 26.92 30.28 -43.23
CA TYR A 95 26.11 29.07 -43.20
C TYR A 95 24.92 29.27 -42.27
N CYS A 96 23.81 28.63 -42.60
CA CYS A 96 22.61 28.66 -41.79
C CYS A 96 22.11 27.23 -41.57
N SER A 97 21.83 26.91 -40.32
CA SER A 97 21.27 25.64 -39.89
C SER A 97 19.83 25.86 -39.44
N LEU A 98 18.92 25.08 -40.01
CA LEU A 98 17.52 25.02 -39.63
C LEU A 98 17.28 23.67 -38.94
N PHE A 99 17.07 23.70 -37.63
CA PHE A 99 16.82 22.51 -36.83
C PHE A 99 15.32 22.26 -36.70
N ALA A 100 14.94 21.01 -36.99
CA ALA A 100 13.63 20.47 -36.79
C ALA A 100 13.68 19.48 -35.62
N LEU A 101 13.21 19.95 -34.46
CA LEU A 101 13.15 19.14 -33.24
C LEU A 101 11.89 18.27 -33.26
N GLN A 102 12.06 16.97 -33.02
CA GLN A 102 10.94 16.06 -32.90
C GLN A 102 10.23 16.21 -31.54
N PRO A 103 8.89 16.04 -31.52
CA PRO A 103 8.00 15.74 -32.65
C PRO A 103 7.68 16.99 -33.48
N PHE A 104 7.70 16.86 -34.81
CA PHE A 104 7.33 17.92 -35.77
C PHE A 104 5.92 18.51 -35.57
N CYS A 105 5.06 17.76 -34.87
CA CYS A 105 3.65 18.05 -34.67
C CYS A 105 3.37 19.06 -33.55
N GLU A 106 4.38 19.40 -32.75
CA GLU A 106 4.31 20.43 -31.70
C GLU A 106 5.09 21.70 -32.08
N MET A 107 5.30 21.99 -33.37
CA MET A 107 5.93 23.24 -33.85
C MET A 107 5.05 24.49 -33.60
N GLN A 108 4.67 24.71 -32.34
CA GLN A 108 4.38 26.02 -31.76
C GLN A 108 5.67 26.78 -31.40
N GLN A 109 6.81 26.07 -31.32
CA GLN A 109 8.12 26.70 -31.22
C GLN A 109 8.61 27.02 -32.63
N THR A 110 9.07 28.26 -32.82
CA THR A 110 9.88 28.66 -33.98
C THR A 110 10.91 27.58 -34.25
N SER A 111 10.97 27.05 -35.48
CA SER A 111 12.09 26.20 -35.87
C SER A 111 13.38 26.90 -35.49
N ILE A 112 14.28 26.16 -34.83
CA ILE A 112 15.51 26.75 -34.33
C ILE A 112 16.38 27.04 -35.53
N VAL A 113 16.72 28.31 -35.73
CA VAL A 113 17.62 28.78 -36.78
C VAL A 113 18.90 29.21 -36.10
N GLU A 114 20.03 28.75 -36.62
CA GLU A 114 21.36 29.13 -36.17
C GLU A 114 22.20 29.52 -37.39
N MET A 115 22.69 30.76 -37.39
CA MET A 115 23.62 31.25 -38.40
C MET A 115 25.04 31.17 -37.86
N VAL A 116 25.95 30.65 -38.69
CA VAL A 116 27.33 30.37 -38.31
C VAL A 116 28.28 30.94 -39.35
N THR A 117 29.28 31.69 -38.87
CA THR A 117 30.40 32.18 -39.69
C THR A 117 31.71 31.97 -38.93
N PHE A 118 32.69 31.32 -39.56
CA PHE A 118 34.04 31.18 -39.01
C PHE A 118 34.93 32.36 -39.42
N LEU A 119 35.76 32.84 -38.51
CA LEU A 119 36.70 33.94 -38.70
C LEU A 119 38.15 33.43 -38.79
N GLN A 120 39.05 34.23 -39.38
CA GLN A 120 40.45 33.87 -39.63
C GLN A 120 41.26 33.48 -38.39
N ASP A 121 40.89 33.99 -37.22
CA ASP A 121 41.52 33.70 -35.93
C ASP A 121 40.99 32.41 -35.26
N SER A 122 40.22 31.60 -36.00
CA SER A 122 39.56 30.38 -35.51
C SER A 122 38.40 30.63 -34.53
N THR A 123 37.94 31.88 -34.38
CA THR A 123 36.69 32.15 -33.68
C THR A 123 35.48 31.89 -34.58
N ALA A 124 34.35 31.58 -33.97
CA ALA A 124 33.09 31.31 -34.66
C ALA A 124 31.99 32.20 -34.10
N LEU A 125 31.27 32.89 -34.99
CA LEU A 125 30.08 33.67 -34.66
C LEU A 125 28.84 32.81 -34.85
N PHE A 126 28.05 32.66 -33.78
CA PHE A 126 26.76 31.99 -33.77
C PHE A 126 25.66 32.99 -33.47
N THR A 127 24.62 33.05 -34.29
CA THR A 127 23.41 33.85 -34.02
C THR A 127 22.20 32.94 -34.13
N THR A 128 21.41 32.81 -33.06
CA THR A 128 20.28 31.86 -33.01
C THR A 128 19.04 32.44 -32.34
N ASN A 129 17.87 31.95 -32.74
CA ASN A 129 16.60 32.18 -32.05
C ASN A 129 16.29 31.12 -30.97
N ALA A 130 17.21 30.17 -30.72
CA ALA A 130 17.05 29.15 -29.68
C ALA A 130 17.01 29.74 -28.27
N LYS A 131 16.21 29.12 -27.40
CA LYS A 131 16.33 29.31 -25.95
C LYS A 131 17.64 28.68 -25.45
N ASN A 132 18.37 29.40 -24.59
CA ASN A 132 19.72 29.02 -24.19
C ASN A 132 19.70 27.92 -23.10
N TYR A 133 19.49 26.67 -23.50
CA TYR A 133 19.46 25.51 -22.61
C TYR A 133 20.82 24.80 -22.45
N GLY A 134 21.80 25.07 -23.34
CA GLY A 134 23.03 24.27 -23.45
C GLY A 134 24.35 24.95 -23.08
N SER A 135 24.52 26.27 -23.26
CA SER A 135 25.81 26.94 -22.99
C SER A 135 25.84 27.59 -21.61
N PHE A 136 26.64 27.02 -20.71
CA PHE A 136 26.79 27.49 -19.32
C PHE A 136 28.02 28.35 -19.11
N LYS A 137 29.02 28.19 -19.98
CA LYS A 137 30.21 29.02 -20.02
C LYS A 137 30.41 29.53 -21.45
N PRO A 138 30.83 30.79 -21.61
CA PRO A 138 31.29 31.25 -22.92
C PRO A 138 32.48 30.40 -23.32
N PHE A 139 32.39 29.73 -24.47
CA PHE A 139 33.53 29.06 -25.06
C PHE A 139 34.46 30.14 -25.65
N PRO A 140 35.76 30.19 -25.31
CA PRO A 140 36.62 31.31 -25.67
C PRO A 140 36.68 31.62 -27.18
N SER A 141 36.52 30.61 -28.03
CA SER A 141 36.53 30.75 -29.48
C SER A 141 35.12 30.91 -30.08
N GLU A 142 34.13 31.32 -29.28
CA GLU A 142 32.72 31.43 -29.69
C GLU A 142 32.12 32.78 -29.29
N ILE A 143 31.60 33.49 -30.28
CA ILE A 143 30.76 34.66 -30.06
C ILE A 143 29.33 34.19 -30.30
N LYS A 144 28.50 34.10 -29.25
CA LYS A 144 27.12 33.62 -29.36
C LYS A 144 26.10 34.71 -29.08
N GLN A 145 25.16 34.90 -30.00
CA GLN A 145 24.02 35.82 -29.90
C GLN A 145 22.71 35.03 -29.89
N ASN A 146 21.96 35.13 -28.80
CA ASN A 146 20.67 34.46 -28.66
C ASN A 146 19.54 35.50 -28.71
N LEU A 147 18.80 35.53 -29.80
CA LEU A 147 17.66 36.42 -30.04
C LEU A 147 16.37 35.59 -30.02
N VAL A 148 15.95 35.20 -28.82
CA VAL A 148 14.79 34.31 -28.63
C VAL A 148 13.55 34.91 -29.29
N HIS A 149 12.84 34.11 -30.09
CA HIS A 149 11.66 34.50 -30.87
C HIS A 149 11.91 35.47 -32.05
N ALA A 150 13.15 35.79 -32.41
CA ALA A 150 13.46 36.62 -33.58
C ALA A 150 13.03 35.95 -34.90
N SER A 151 12.67 36.75 -35.91
CA SER A 151 12.46 36.26 -37.29
C SER A 151 13.78 35.87 -37.96
N ILE A 152 13.76 35.12 -39.07
CA ILE A 152 14.99 34.76 -39.79
C ILE A 152 15.68 36.03 -40.28
N ASN A 153 14.90 36.99 -40.80
CA ASN A 153 15.46 38.27 -41.23
C ASN A 153 16.11 39.07 -40.08
N ASP A 154 15.50 39.11 -38.89
CA ASP A 154 16.10 39.77 -37.72
C ASP A 154 17.42 39.08 -37.30
N LEU A 155 17.45 37.74 -37.34
CA LEU A 155 18.67 36.97 -37.10
C LEU A 155 19.75 37.30 -38.13
N PHE A 156 19.38 37.37 -39.41
CA PHE A 156 20.31 37.71 -40.49
C PHE A 156 20.90 39.11 -40.32
N GLN A 157 20.06 40.10 -40.03
CA GLN A 157 20.51 41.48 -39.79
C GLN A 157 21.41 41.58 -38.56
N ALA A 158 21.06 40.91 -37.46
CA ALA A 158 21.88 40.88 -36.26
C ALA A 158 23.25 40.20 -36.49
N HIS A 159 23.25 39.07 -37.20
CA HIS A 159 24.46 38.34 -37.56
C HIS A 159 25.41 39.22 -38.41
N ASN A 160 24.88 39.87 -39.45
CA ASN A 160 25.65 40.78 -40.29
C ASN A 160 26.14 42.02 -39.52
N SER A 161 25.30 42.59 -38.64
CA SER A 161 25.70 43.72 -37.79
C SER A 161 26.87 43.34 -36.89
N GLN A 162 26.87 42.13 -36.32
CA GLN A 162 27.97 41.66 -35.49
C GLN A 162 29.24 41.38 -36.31
N LEU A 163 29.11 40.78 -37.49
CA LEU A 163 30.24 40.59 -38.41
C LEU A 163 30.89 41.92 -38.79
N SER A 164 30.10 42.97 -39.06
CA SER A 164 30.62 44.29 -39.42
C SER A 164 31.41 44.99 -38.30
N LYS A 165 31.19 44.57 -37.04
CA LYS A 165 31.92 45.07 -35.87
C LYS A 165 33.22 44.31 -35.62
N SER A 166 33.39 43.13 -36.22
CA SER A 166 34.59 42.31 -36.08
C SER A 166 35.76 42.94 -36.85
N THR A 167 36.94 42.97 -36.22
CA THR A 167 38.19 43.36 -36.89
C THR A 167 38.83 42.20 -37.65
N VAL A 168 38.35 40.97 -37.46
CA VAL A 168 38.84 39.75 -38.10
C VAL A 168 37.90 39.36 -39.23
N SER A 169 38.47 39.08 -40.41
CA SER A 169 37.71 38.75 -41.62
C SER A 169 37.13 37.32 -41.57
N PRO A 170 35.95 37.08 -42.18
CA PRO A 170 35.39 35.74 -42.37
C PRO A 170 36.27 34.83 -43.23
N ILE A 171 36.18 33.52 -42.99
CA ILE A 171 36.80 32.47 -43.82
C ILE A 171 35.73 31.87 -44.73
N ALA A 172 35.91 31.95 -46.04
CA ALA A 172 35.13 31.15 -46.99
C ALA A 172 35.58 29.68 -46.93
N LEU A 173 34.67 28.78 -46.58
CA LEU A 173 34.90 27.34 -46.52
C LEU A 173 33.94 26.65 -47.49
N GLU A 174 34.45 25.66 -48.23
CA GLU A 174 33.62 24.72 -48.97
C GLU A 174 32.74 23.88 -48.01
N PRO A 175 31.59 23.34 -48.46
CA PRO A 175 30.64 22.62 -47.59
C PRO A 175 31.26 21.55 -46.70
N ASP A 176 32.11 20.68 -47.25
CA ASP A 176 32.76 19.59 -46.50
C ASP A 176 33.79 20.12 -45.48
N ALA A 177 34.50 21.18 -45.85
CA ALA A 177 35.48 21.82 -44.98
C ALA A 177 34.79 22.58 -43.82
N PHE A 178 33.67 23.26 -44.11
CA PHE A 178 32.83 23.88 -43.09
C PHE A 178 32.29 22.84 -42.13
N HIS A 179 31.77 21.72 -42.65
CA HIS A 179 31.24 20.63 -41.85
C HIS A 179 32.29 20.08 -40.89
N THR A 180 33.47 19.75 -41.40
CA THR A 180 34.60 19.25 -40.60
C THR A 180 34.99 20.24 -39.51
N LYS A 181 35.10 21.53 -39.84
CA LYS A 181 35.46 22.58 -38.88
C LYS A 181 34.39 22.79 -37.81
N LEU A 182 33.11 22.67 -38.17
CA LEU A 182 32.00 22.71 -37.21
C LEU A 182 32.04 21.53 -36.23
N MET A 183 32.43 20.33 -36.71
CA MET A 183 32.59 19.16 -35.84
C MET A 183 33.73 19.31 -34.86
N GLU A 184 34.85 19.83 -35.33
CA GLU A 184 36.00 20.16 -34.49
C GLU A 184 35.63 21.19 -33.43
N HIS A 185 34.86 22.23 -33.80
CA HIS A 185 34.35 23.24 -32.86
C HIS A 185 33.47 22.63 -31.77
N TYR A 186 32.47 21.81 -32.14
CA TYR A 186 31.61 21.13 -31.15
C TYR A 186 32.42 20.23 -30.22
N LYS A 187 33.35 19.43 -30.78
CA LYS A 187 34.22 18.56 -29.98
C LYS A 187 35.10 19.37 -29.02
N ALA A 188 35.65 20.49 -29.47
CA ALA A 188 36.46 21.38 -28.65
C ALA A 188 35.64 22.02 -27.51
N HIS A 189 34.42 22.47 -27.80
CA HIS A 189 33.51 23.01 -26.79
C HIS A 189 33.14 21.94 -25.75
N ILE A 190 32.75 20.73 -26.17
CA ILE A 190 32.45 19.62 -25.25
C ILE A 190 33.68 19.29 -24.38
N THR A 191 34.88 19.22 -24.99
CA THR A 191 36.13 19.00 -24.25
C THR A 191 36.41 20.10 -23.23
N PHE A 192 36.16 21.37 -23.57
CA PHE A 192 36.25 22.49 -22.62
C PHE A 192 35.24 22.35 -21.46
N CYS A 193 34.03 21.90 -21.74
CA CYS A 193 33.02 21.61 -20.71
C CYS A 193 33.41 20.42 -19.81
N VAL A 194 34.09 19.40 -20.35
CA VAL A 194 34.68 18.31 -19.55
C VAL A 194 35.80 18.82 -18.66
N ASN A 195 36.77 19.56 -19.22
CA ASN A 195 37.91 20.10 -18.48
C ASN A 195 37.50 21.08 -17.37
N SER A 196 36.35 21.76 -17.55
CA SER A 196 35.78 22.64 -16.54
C SER A 196 34.90 21.94 -15.49
N GLY A 197 34.79 20.61 -15.55
CA GLY A 197 34.04 19.78 -14.59
C GLY A 197 32.52 19.78 -14.78
N ASN A 198 32.02 20.31 -15.91
CA ASN A 198 30.59 20.35 -16.22
C ASN A 198 30.09 19.06 -16.87
N PHE A 199 30.94 18.36 -17.62
CA PHE A 199 30.67 17.09 -18.29
C PHE A 199 31.69 16.00 -17.89
N HIS A 200 31.35 14.75 -18.18
CA HIS A 200 32.26 13.60 -18.10
C HIS A 200 32.17 12.80 -19.40
N TRP A 201 33.32 12.44 -19.96
CA TRP A 201 33.38 11.46 -21.05
C TRP A 201 32.92 10.08 -20.57
N ILE A 202 32.14 9.40 -21.40
CA ILE A 202 31.84 7.97 -21.28
C ILE A 202 32.74 7.21 -22.27
N GLU A 203 32.71 7.64 -23.52
CA GLU A 203 33.68 7.29 -24.56
C GLU A 203 34.24 8.58 -25.15
N GLU A 204 35.53 8.81 -24.98
CA GLU A 204 36.17 10.08 -25.35
C GLU A 204 35.96 10.42 -26.82
N GLY A 205 35.43 11.63 -27.07
CA GLY A 205 35.14 12.11 -28.42
C GLY A 205 33.88 11.53 -29.06
N LYS A 206 33.18 10.58 -28.43
CA LYS A 206 31.92 10.01 -28.96
C LYS A 206 30.73 10.22 -28.05
N THR A 207 30.84 9.92 -26.76
CA THR A 207 29.71 10.01 -25.82
C THR A 207 30.09 10.65 -24.50
N TYR A 208 29.22 11.50 -23.97
CA TYR A 208 29.44 12.24 -22.73
C TYR A 208 28.18 12.29 -21.88
N ARG A 209 28.32 12.71 -20.63
CA ARG A 209 27.21 12.95 -19.71
C ARG A 209 27.44 14.21 -18.89
N HIS A 210 26.37 14.82 -18.41
CA HIS A 210 26.46 15.92 -17.45
C HIS A 210 27.06 15.46 -16.12
N SER A 211 27.88 16.30 -15.49
CA SER A 211 28.28 16.11 -14.09
C SER A 211 27.07 16.30 -13.17
N PHE A 212 27.10 15.68 -11.98
CA PHE A 212 25.96 15.72 -11.05
C PHE A 212 25.50 17.17 -10.77
N LYS A 213 26.46 18.03 -10.43
CA LYS A 213 26.24 19.45 -10.13
C LYS A 213 25.64 20.21 -11.32
N ASN A 214 26.08 19.89 -12.53
CA ASN A 214 25.61 20.55 -13.75
C ASN A 214 24.17 20.13 -14.11
N ALA A 215 23.88 18.82 -14.05
CA ALA A 215 22.55 18.30 -14.35
C ALA A 215 21.49 18.79 -13.35
N VAL A 216 21.79 18.88 -12.04
CA VAL A 216 20.84 19.43 -11.05
C VAL A 216 20.52 20.90 -11.35
N ARG A 217 21.52 21.71 -11.71
CA ARG A 217 21.31 23.12 -12.08
C ARG A 217 20.43 23.26 -13.32
N LEU A 218 20.66 22.45 -14.34
CA LEU A 218 19.86 22.44 -15.56
C LEU A 218 18.41 22.03 -15.26
N ALA A 219 18.21 20.98 -14.47
CA ALA A 219 16.88 20.51 -14.06
C ALA A 219 16.07 21.61 -13.36
N ILE A 220 16.67 22.33 -12.41
CA ILE A 220 16.00 23.45 -11.70
C ILE A 220 15.63 24.57 -12.69
N LYS A 221 16.55 24.95 -13.59
CA LYS A 221 16.32 26.00 -14.58
C LYS A 221 15.14 25.65 -15.51
N ILE A 222 15.11 24.43 -16.04
CA ILE A 222 14.02 23.93 -16.90
C ILE A 222 12.68 23.95 -16.16
N VAL A 223 12.64 23.49 -14.92
CA VAL A 223 11.40 23.45 -14.11
C VAL A 223 10.85 24.86 -13.87
N LEU A 224 11.70 25.80 -13.47
CA LEU A 224 11.29 27.19 -13.24
C LEU A 224 10.82 27.86 -14.53
N GLU A 225 11.56 27.70 -15.63
CA GLU A 225 11.20 28.34 -16.90
C GLU A 225 9.93 27.75 -17.52
N ASN A 226 9.67 26.44 -17.40
CA ASN A 226 8.41 25.84 -17.84
C ASN A 226 7.21 26.31 -17.03
N TRP A 227 7.40 26.66 -15.76
CA TRP A 227 6.32 27.16 -14.90
C TRP A 227 5.98 28.62 -15.19
N PHE A 228 6.98 29.44 -15.52
CA PHE A 228 6.83 30.89 -15.71
C PHE A 228 6.83 31.36 -17.17
N SER A 229 7.05 30.49 -18.16
CA SER A 229 7.05 30.90 -19.57
C SER A 229 5.65 31.22 -20.08
N PRO A 230 5.43 32.39 -20.71
CA PRO A 230 4.21 32.65 -21.47
C PRO A 230 4.09 31.66 -22.63
N LYS A 231 2.87 31.20 -22.93
CA LYS A 231 2.60 30.37 -24.10
C LYS A 231 2.77 31.21 -25.36
N ASP A 232 3.66 30.78 -26.26
CA ASP A 232 3.91 31.43 -27.53
C ASP A 232 2.80 31.04 -28.53
N ASN A 233 2.13 32.03 -29.13
CA ASN A 233 0.90 31.87 -29.90
C ASN A 233 1.13 31.87 -31.43
N ARG A 234 2.34 31.54 -31.91
CA ARG A 234 2.61 31.48 -33.35
C ARG A 234 1.91 30.27 -33.99
N THR A 235 1.34 30.49 -35.17
CA THR A 235 0.59 29.50 -35.95
C THR A 235 1.50 28.38 -36.42
N THR A 236 1.12 27.14 -36.12
CA THR A 236 1.75 25.91 -36.64
C THR A 236 1.68 25.88 -38.18
N PRO A 237 2.75 25.45 -38.87
CA PRO A 237 2.69 25.25 -40.32
C PRO A 237 1.61 24.21 -40.69
N THR A 238 0.86 24.49 -41.75
CA THR A 238 -0.18 23.59 -42.28
C THR A 238 0.46 22.42 -43.00
N ILE A 239 0.68 21.32 -42.29
CA ILE A 239 1.15 20.04 -42.83
C ILE A 239 -0.06 19.18 -43.20
N ASN A 240 0.04 18.39 -44.28
CA ASN A 240 -0.93 17.35 -44.58
C ASN A 240 -1.13 16.39 -43.39
N GLN A 241 -2.36 16.35 -42.89
CA GLN A 241 -2.72 15.62 -41.67
C GLN A 241 -2.51 14.11 -41.76
N ASN A 242 -2.58 13.50 -42.95
CA ASN A 242 -2.37 12.05 -43.09
C ASN A 242 -0.89 11.70 -42.96
N THR A 243 -0.01 12.48 -43.61
CA THR A 243 1.45 12.36 -43.48
C THR A 243 1.89 12.60 -42.03
N GLN A 244 1.23 13.55 -41.36
CA GLN A 244 1.47 13.85 -39.94
C GLN A 244 1.24 12.64 -39.04
N VAL A 245 0.12 11.93 -39.21
CA VAL A 245 -0.23 10.76 -38.40
C VAL A 245 0.78 9.62 -38.58
N GLU A 246 1.17 9.31 -39.82
CA GLU A 246 2.16 8.26 -40.11
C GLU A 246 3.48 8.54 -39.38
N TYR A 247 3.92 9.80 -39.37
CA TYR A 247 5.13 10.21 -38.68
C TYR A 247 5.00 10.14 -37.15
N GLU A 248 3.88 10.61 -36.59
CA GLU A 248 3.59 10.51 -35.15
C GLU A 248 3.65 9.04 -34.69
N VAL A 249 3.11 8.12 -35.49
CA VAL A 249 3.09 6.68 -35.22
C VAL A 249 4.50 6.08 -35.30
N GLN A 250 5.25 6.38 -36.36
CA GLN A 250 6.63 5.91 -36.49
C GLN A 250 7.49 6.38 -35.31
N THR A 251 7.42 7.68 -34.98
CA THR A 251 8.15 8.27 -33.84
C THR A 251 7.74 7.62 -32.51
N PHE A 252 6.46 7.31 -32.35
CA PHE A 252 5.95 6.63 -31.17
C PHE A 252 6.54 5.22 -31.01
N LEU A 253 6.53 4.44 -32.08
CA LEU A 253 7.04 3.07 -32.11
C LEU A 253 8.56 3.01 -31.92
N GLU A 254 9.32 3.87 -32.59
CA GLU A 254 10.78 4.00 -32.42
C GLU A 254 11.14 4.36 -30.97
N SER A 255 10.39 5.29 -30.37
CA SER A 255 10.59 5.68 -28.97
C SER A 255 10.29 4.57 -27.96
N ARG A 256 9.41 3.61 -28.29
CA ARG A 256 9.18 2.41 -27.46
C ARG A 256 10.29 1.38 -27.66
N ALA A 257 10.70 1.15 -28.91
CA ALA A 257 11.79 0.22 -29.22
C ALA A 257 13.11 0.62 -28.52
N SER A 258 13.51 1.89 -28.58
CA SER A 258 14.76 2.39 -27.96
C SER A 258 14.76 2.27 -26.42
N LYS A 259 13.64 2.57 -25.77
CA LYS A 259 13.47 2.44 -24.30
C LYS A 259 13.62 1.01 -23.78
N THR A 260 13.50 0.01 -24.65
CA THR A 260 13.62 -1.40 -24.30
C THR A 260 15.09 -1.85 -24.26
N ALA A 261 15.98 -1.16 -24.98
CA ALA A 261 17.40 -1.50 -25.12
C ALA A 261 18.29 -0.92 -24.01
N GLU A 262 17.95 0.26 -23.47
CA GLU A 262 18.71 0.92 -22.40
C GLU A 262 18.13 0.64 -21.01
N THR A 263 18.65 -0.37 -20.32
CA THR A 263 18.32 -0.58 -18.90
C THR A 263 19.55 -0.69 -18.02
N LYS A 264 20.07 0.45 -17.57
CA LYS A 264 20.82 0.51 -16.30
C LYS A 264 19.84 0.75 -15.16
N GLY A 265 19.82 -0.18 -14.19
CA GLY A 265 19.03 -0.07 -12.96
C GLY A 265 19.37 1.19 -12.16
N GLN A 266 18.49 1.58 -11.23
CA GLN A 266 18.74 2.70 -10.32
C GLN A 266 20.06 2.49 -9.55
N SER A 267 20.78 3.59 -9.27
CA SER A 267 22.02 3.53 -8.49
C SER A 267 21.76 2.95 -7.09
N LYS A 268 22.57 1.98 -6.66
CA LYS A 268 22.48 1.36 -5.32
C LYS A 268 22.47 2.39 -4.19
N TRP A 269 23.20 3.49 -4.37
CA TRP A 269 23.25 4.60 -3.40
C TRP A 269 21.92 5.32 -3.21
N ILE A 270 21.09 5.39 -4.25
CA ILE A 270 19.77 6.04 -4.16
C ILE A 270 18.81 5.17 -3.36
N VAL A 271 18.84 3.86 -3.59
CA VAL A 271 18.05 2.91 -2.80
C VAL A 271 18.43 3.00 -1.32
N LEU A 272 19.73 2.96 -1.02
CA LEU A 272 20.23 3.10 0.36
C LEU A 272 19.88 4.45 1.01
N ALA A 273 20.05 5.56 0.27
CA ALA A 273 19.69 6.88 0.77
C ALA A 273 18.18 7.02 1.03
N SER A 274 17.36 6.47 0.13
CA SER A 274 15.90 6.46 0.29
C SER A 274 15.46 5.63 1.49
N LEU A 275 16.09 4.45 1.70
CA LEU A 275 15.83 3.61 2.86
C LEU A 275 16.25 4.29 4.17
N ALA A 276 17.39 4.97 4.20
CA ALA A 276 17.82 5.72 5.37
C ALA A 276 16.86 6.86 5.72
N ALA A 277 16.41 7.63 4.72
CA ALA A 277 15.42 8.69 4.92
C ALA A 277 14.06 8.13 5.38
N PHE A 278 13.65 6.99 4.82
CA PHE A 278 12.45 6.26 5.22
C PHE A 278 12.53 5.82 6.69
N THR A 279 13.61 5.15 7.08
CA THR A 279 13.82 4.72 8.46
C THR A 279 13.80 5.89 9.44
N ALA A 280 14.48 6.99 9.10
CA ALA A 280 14.48 8.19 9.93
C ALA A 280 13.08 8.80 10.12
N SER A 281 12.21 8.70 9.10
CA SER A 281 10.84 9.24 9.15
C SER A 281 9.92 8.49 10.13
N PHE A 282 10.22 7.22 10.43
CA PHE A 282 9.46 6.38 11.37
C PHE A 282 10.14 6.19 12.73
N ALA A 283 11.36 6.70 12.90
CA ALA A 283 12.16 6.52 14.12
C ALA A 283 11.50 7.09 15.39
N THR A 284 10.62 8.09 15.27
CA THR A 284 9.88 8.67 16.40
C THR A 284 8.51 8.04 16.62
N GLN A 285 8.03 7.20 15.69
CA GLN A 285 6.70 6.59 15.73
C GLN A 285 6.72 5.15 16.25
N PHE A 286 7.90 4.52 16.26
CA PHE A 286 8.09 3.13 16.66
C PHE A 286 9.21 3.01 17.70
N GLU A 287 9.10 2.04 18.60
CA GLU A 287 10.24 1.60 19.40
C GLU A 287 11.33 0.99 18.51
N PRO A 288 12.62 1.02 18.90
CA PRO A 288 13.73 0.60 18.02
C PRO A 288 13.59 -0.82 17.46
N ILE A 289 13.12 -1.77 18.27
CA ILE A 289 12.94 -3.17 17.85
C ILE A 289 11.74 -3.30 16.90
N ALA A 290 10.61 -2.70 17.26
CA ALA A 290 9.41 -2.70 16.42
C ALA A 290 9.69 -2.02 15.06
N LEU A 291 10.51 -0.97 15.03
CA LEU A 291 10.95 -0.31 13.81
C LEU A 291 11.77 -1.25 12.91
N LEU A 292 12.71 -2.01 13.48
CA LEU A 292 13.50 -2.99 12.73
C LEU A 292 12.62 -4.09 12.13
N ILE A 293 11.66 -4.59 12.91
CA ILE A 293 10.68 -5.58 12.43
C ILE A 293 9.83 -4.99 11.30
N PHE A 294 9.33 -3.77 11.46
CA PHE A 294 8.53 -3.06 10.46
C PHE A 294 9.30 -2.86 9.15
N ILE A 295 10.57 -2.42 9.23
CA ILE A 295 11.44 -2.29 8.05
C ILE A 295 11.68 -3.65 7.40
N GLY A 296 11.94 -4.69 8.20
CA GLY A 296 12.09 -6.06 7.71
C GLY A 296 10.85 -6.57 6.98
N ALA A 297 9.66 -6.28 7.51
CA ALA A 297 8.38 -6.62 6.88
C ALA A 297 8.17 -5.91 5.54
N ILE A 298 8.52 -4.63 5.43
CA ILE A 298 8.45 -3.88 4.16
C ILE A 298 9.48 -4.40 3.15
N ILE A 299 10.71 -4.68 3.57
CA ILE A 299 11.73 -5.26 2.68
C ILE A 299 11.27 -6.62 2.15
N LEU A 300 10.66 -7.45 2.99
CA LEU A 300 10.09 -8.72 2.57
C LEU A 300 8.95 -8.51 1.56
N HIS A 301 8.08 -7.54 1.81
CA HIS A 301 6.98 -7.17 0.92
C HIS A 301 7.49 -6.71 -0.46
N GLU A 302 8.32 -5.67 -0.51
CA GLU A 302 8.88 -5.17 -1.77
C GLU A 302 9.78 -6.18 -2.48
N GLY A 303 10.52 -6.97 -1.69
CA GLY A 303 11.34 -8.07 -2.19
C GLY A 303 10.50 -9.11 -2.93
N GLY A 304 9.27 -9.34 -2.46
CA GLY A 304 8.28 -10.18 -3.14
C GLY A 304 7.90 -9.65 -4.51
N HIS A 305 7.58 -8.36 -4.65
CA HIS A 305 7.34 -7.72 -5.95
C HIS A 305 8.54 -7.84 -6.88
N LEU A 306 9.74 -7.52 -6.39
CA LEU A 306 10.98 -7.59 -7.16
C LEU A 306 11.27 -9.00 -7.67
N LEU A 307 11.11 -10.01 -6.81
CA LEU A 307 11.34 -11.40 -7.16
C LEU A 307 10.35 -11.84 -8.25
N ALA A 308 9.06 -11.50 -8.11
CA ALA A 308 8.07 -11.81 -9.12
C ALA A 308 8.37 -11.12 -10.46
N MET A 309 8.76 -9.84 -10.43
CA MET A 309 9.17 -9.10 -11.63
C MET A 309 10.36 -9.78 -12.33
N LEU A 310 11.39 -10.20 -11.59
CA LEU A 310 12.53 -10.94 -12.12
C LEU A 310 12.11 -12.29 -12.74
N LEU A 311 11.26 -13.05 -12.06
CA LEU A 311 10.77 -14.34 -12.54
C LEU A 311 9.94 -14.22 -13.83
N PHE A 312 9.18 -13.13 -13.98
CA PHE A 312 8.40 -12.86 -15.20
C PHE A 312 9.17 -12.11 -16.29
N GLY A 313 10.49 -11.93 -16.14
CA GLY A 313 11.35 -11.32 -17.15
C GLY A 313 11.14 -9.81 -17.34
N TYR A 314 10.75 -9.08 -16.29
CA TYR A 314 10.73 -7.62 -16.32
C TYR A 314 12.15 -7.07 -16.31
N SER A 315 12.37 -5.96 -17.03
CA SER A 315 13.66 -5.27 -17.08
C SER A 315 13.71 -4.09 -16.11
N ALA A 316 14.94 -3.74 -15.68
CA ALA A 316 15.23 -2.63 -14.75
C ALA A 316 14.40 -2.59 -13.46
N PRO A 317 14.30 -3.68 -12.67
CA PRO A 317 13.61 -3.64 -11.39
C PRO A 317 14.31 -2.66 -10.45
N SER A 318 13.52 -1.85 -9.75
CA SER A 318 14.01 -0.88 -8.77
C SER A 318 13.00 -0.64 -7.65
N VAL A 319 13.50 -0.37 -6.45
CA VAL A 319 12.67 0.00 -5.29
C VAL A 319 13.06 1.38 -4.83
N LEU A 320 12.05 2.21 -4.55
CA LEU A 320 12.22 3.52 -3.92
C LEU A 320 11.48 3.53 -2.59
N PHE A 321 12.18 3.82 -1.49
CA PHE A 321 11.55 4.02 -0.19
C PHE A 321 11.16 5.49 -0.03
N ILE A 322 9.87 5.76 0.13
CA ILE A 322 9.29 7.09 0.22
C ILE A 322 9.04 7.41 1.70
N PRO A 323 9.72 8.42 2.29
CA PRO A 323 9.54 8.80 3.69
C PRO A 323 8.06 8.95 4.06
N PHE A 324 7.69 8.42 5.22
CA PHE A 324 6.33 8.42 5.77
C PHE A 324 5.24 7.68 4.96
N LEU A 325 5.51 7.18 3.76
CA LEU A 325 4.51 6.49 2.93
C LEU A 325 4.72 4.98 2.90
N GLY A 326 5.90 4.53 2.48
CA GLY A 326 6.13 3.12 2.19
C GLY A 326 7.24 2.98 1.15
N ALA A 327 7.26 1.85 0.47
CA ALA A 327 8.18 1.63 -0.64
C ALA A 327 7.39 1.40 -1.94
N LEU A 328 8.10 1.54 -3.06
CA LEU A 328 7.53 1.37 -4.38
C LEU A 328 8.50 0.57 -5.25
N ALA A 329 8.17 -0.70 -5.47
CA ALA A 329 8.78 -1.51 -6.51
C ALA A 329 8.25 -1.10 -7.90
N THR A 330 9.18 -0.88 -8.84
CA THR A 330 8.89 -0.58 -10.23
C THR A 330 9.78 -1.42 -11.14
N ALA A 331 9.21 -1.92 -12.24
CA ALA A 331 9.95 -2.57 -13.31
C ALA A 331 9.22 -2.37 -14.64
N ARG A 332 9.87 -2.70 -15.77
CA ARG A 332 9.29 -2.49 -17.10
C ARG A 332 9.05 -3.81 -17.82
N LYS A 333 7.83 -3.94 -18.37
CA LYS A 333 7.47 -4.97 -19.34
C LYS A 333 6.30 -4.46 -20.17
N GLU A 334 6.54 -4.27 -21.46
CA GLU A 334 5.58 -3.65 -22.39
C GLU A 334 4.36 -4.52 -22.70
N ASN A 335 4.52 -5.83 -22.61
CA ASN A 335 3.54 -6.83 -22.99
C ASN A 335 3.10 -7.70 -21.79
N ALA A 336 3.04 -7.12 -20.59
CA ALA A 336 2.63 -7.86 -19.40
C ALA A 336 1.21 -8.42 -19.49
N SER A 337 1.04 -9.71 -19.21
CA SER A 337 -0.28 -10.36 -19.20
C SER A 337 -1.07 -10.06 -17.92
N LEU A 338 -2.39 -10.29 -17.95
CA LEU A 338 -3.25 -10.16 -16.75
C LEU A 338 -2.72 -11.01 -15.58
N THR A 339 -2.32 -12.25 -15.86
CA THR A 339 -1.82 -13.19 -14.85
C THR A 339 -0.50 -12.73 -14.25
N GLU A 340 0.40 -12.18 -15.06
CA GLU A 340 1.68 -11.65 -14.58
C GLU A 340 1.46 -10.45 -13.66
N LYS A 341 0.62 -9.48 -14.07
CA LYS A 341 0.29 -8.31 -13.25
C LYS A 341 -0.37 -8.75 -11.93
N PHE A 342 -1.28 -9.72 -11.97
CA PHE A 342 -1.89 -10.30 -10.77
C PHE A 342 -0.87 -10.89 -9.80
N TRP A 343 0.00 -11.79 -10.29
CA TRP A 343 0.97 -12.47 -9.43
C TRP A 343 2.02 -11.49 -8.89
N ILE A 344 2.41 -10.48 -9.64
CA ILE A 344 3.29 -9.42 -9.14
C ILE A 344 2.63 -8.65 -8.00
N SER A 345 1.39 -8.18 -8.16
CA SER A 345 0.69 -7.47 -7.09
C SER A 345 0.46 -8.37 -5.86
N LEU A 346 0.21 -9.67 -6.05
CA LEU A 346 0.02 -10.60 -4.92
C LEU A 346 1.34 -11.00 -4.24
N ALA A 347 2.45 -11.01 -4.98
CA ALA A 347 3.76 -11.43 -4.47
C ALA A 347 4.33 -10.48 -3.42
N GLY A 348 3.87 -9.22 -3.36
CA GLY A 348 4.21 -8.31 -2.27
C GLY A 348 3.65 -8.77 -0.92
N PRO A 349 2.33 -8.80 -0.74
CA PRO A 349 1.72 -9.12 0.55
C PRO A 349 1.83 -10.59 0.95
N LEU A 350 1.83 -11.52 -0.01
CA LEU A 350 1.67 -12.95 0.28
C LEU A 350 2.80 -13.57 1.14
N PRO A 351 4.10 -13.34 0.86
CA PRO A 351 5.18 -13.94 1.64
C PRO A 351 5.15 -13.52 3.11
N GLY A 352 4.93 -12.22 3.36
CA GLY A 352 4.85 -11.71 4.73
C GLY A 352 3.60 -12.20 5.46
N LEU A 353 2.47 -12.33 4.77
CA LEU A 353 1.25 -12.90 5.35
C LEU A 353 1.43 -14.38 5.72
N ILE A 354 2.02 -15.20 4.83
CA ILE A 354 2.32 -16.62 5.12
C ILE A 354 3.27 -16.74 6.31
N LEU A 355 4.36 -15.95 6.33
CA LEU A 355 5.32 -15.98 7.42
C LEU A 355 4.70 -15.55 8.74
N GLY A 356 3.95 -14.45 8.76
CA GLY A 356 3.30 -13.92 9.95
C GLY A 356 2.29 -14.91 10.53
N LEU A 357 1.48 -15.56 9.68
CA LEU A 357 0.55 -16.61 10.09
C LEU A 357 1.27 -17.85 10.61
N GLY A 358 2.36 -18.28 9.95
CA GLY A 358 3.17 -19.40 10.42
C GLY A 358 3.72 -19.16 11.83
N ILE A 359 4.25 -17.96 12.10
CA ILE A 359 4.73 -17.56 13.42
C ILE A 359 3.57 -17.56 14.44
N ALA A 360 2.39 -17.03 14.08
CA ALA A 360 1.21 -17.02 14.96
C ALA A 360 0.76 -18.42 15.36
N ILE A 361 0.70 -19.33 14.38
CA ILE A 361 0.27 -20.72 14.57
C ILE A 361 1.27 -21.41 15.50
N VAL A 362 2.56 -21.39 15.16
CA VAL A 362 3.60 -22.02 15.97
C VAL A 362 3.64 -21.43 17.39
N GLY A 363 3.53 -20.11 17.53
CA GLY A 363 3.50 -19.43 18.82
C GLY A 363 2.31 -19.79 19.72
N ASN A 364 1.12 -19.92 19.13
CA ASN A 364 -0.08 -20.34 19.87
C ASN A 364 -0.03 -21.84 20.24
N PHE A 365 0.55 -22.71 19.41
CA PHE A 365 0.70 -24.14 19.70
C PHE A 365 1.82 -24.46 20.69
N SER A 366 2.85 -23.61 20.79
CA SER A 366 4.04 -23.86 21.60
C SER A 366 3.97 -23.37 23.05
N GLN A 367 2.80 -22.90 23.52
CA GLN A 367 2.59 -22.50 24.92
C GLN A 367 2.88 -23.63 25.93
N GLU A 368 3.00 -24.90 25.48
CA GLU A 368 3.20 -26.05 26.36
C GLU A 368 4.56 -26.76 26.21
N SER A 369 5.43 -26.48 25.22
CA SER A 369 6.51 -27.47 24.91
C SER A 369 7.87 -26.99 24.41
N THR A 370 8.14 -25.69 24.18
CA THR A 370 9.50 -25.27 23.75
C THR A 370 10.00 -23.96 24.38
N SER A 371 11.29 -23.92 24.72
CA SER A 371 11.96 -22.77 25.36
C SER A 371 12.00 -21.51 24.48
N PHE A 372 11.95 -21.66 23.15
CA PHE A 372 12.11 -20.58 22.17
C PHE A 372 10.89 -19.65 22.02
N PHE A 373 9.68 -20.15 22.28
CA PHE A 373 8.42 -19.38 22.27
C PHE A 373 7.83 -19.21 23.67
N SER A 374 8.61 -19.50 24.71
CA SER A 374 8.21 -19.27 26.09
C SER A 374 7.72 -17.83 26.28
N ASN A 375 6.56 -17.66 26.91
CA ASN A 375 5.86 -16.38 27.08
C ASN A 375 5.50 -15.65 25.76
N TRP A 376 4.76 -16.32 24.88
CA TRP A 376 4.17 -15.75 23.65
C TRP A 376 3.59 -14.32 23.83
N ASN A 377 2.97 -14.03 24.97
CA ASN A 377 2.38 -12.73 25.25
C ASN A 377 3.37 -11.58 25.45
N GLU A 378 4.65 -11.86 25.73
CA GLU A 378 5.73 -10.86 25.90
C GLU A 378 6.87 -11.07 24.87
N SER A 379 6.63 -11.87 23.84
CA SER A 379 7.66 -12.26 22.87
C SER A 379 7.70 -11.34 21.65
N ILE A 380 8.91 -10.98 21.23
CA ILE A 380 9.21 -10.31 19.95
C ILE A 380 8.56 -11.01 18.74
N TRP A 381 8.33 -12.33 18.84
CA TRP A 381 7.70 -13.13 17.79
C TRP A 381 6.21 -12.82 17.60
N LYS A 382 5.51 -12.46 18.68
CA LYS A 382 4.11 -12.05 18.60
C LYS A 382 4.00 -10.69 17.91
N GLU A 383 4.85 -9.73 18.28
CA GLU A 383 4.93 -8.43 17.59
C GLU A 383 5.29 -8.60 16.12
N THR A 384 6.27 -9.45 15.81
CA THR A 384 6.68 -9.79 14.44
C THR A 384 5.52 -10.36 13.63
N SER A 385 4.80 -11.34 14.20
CA SER A 385 3.63 -11.94 13.57
C SER A 385 2.54 -10.90 13.30
N ILE A 386 2.20 -10.08 14.29
CA ILE A 386 1.15 -9.06 14.17
C ILE A 386 1.52 -8.03 13.09
N ILE A 387 2.75 -7.50 13.11
CA ILE A 387 3.19 -6.51 12.11
C ILE A 387 3.15 -7.12 10.70
N LEU A 388 3.67 -8.34 10.53
CA LEU A 388 3.65 -9.04 9.24
C LEU A 388 2.21 -9.27 8.74
N ILE A 389 1.28 -9.69 9.60
CA ILE A 389 -0.10 -9.95 9.16
C ILE A 389 -0.82 -8.62 8.87
N ILE A 390 -0.78 -7.65 9.78
CA ILE A 390 -1.53 -6.38 9.62
C ILE A 390 -1.04 -5.60 8.40
N LEU A 391 0.28 -5.45 8.24
CA LEU A 391 0.85 -4.71 7.11
C LEU A 391 0.41 -5.32 5.77
N ASN A 392 0.55 -6.63 5.63
CA ASN A 392 0.27 -7.31 4.36
C ASN A 392 -1.24 -7.47 4.11
N LEU A 393 -2.04 -7.65 5.16
CA LEU A 393 -3.50 -7.67 5.05
C LEU A 393 -4.06 -6.29 4.67
N PHE A 394 -3.49 -5.22 5.23
CA PHE A 394 -3.82 -3.85 4.84
C PHE A 394 -3.55 -3.63 3.34
N ASN A 395 -2.36 -4.01 2.85
CA ASN A 395 -2.04 -3.91 1.42
C ASN A 395 -2.92 -4.80 0.53
N LEU A 396 -3.48 -5.89 1.06
CA LEU A 396 -4.41 -6.76 0.34
C LEU A 396 -5.85 -6.21 0.27
N LEU A 397 -6.18 -5.12 0.98
CA LEU A 397 -7.52 -4.52 0.92
C LEU A 397 -7.84 -4.04 -0.50
N PRO A 398 -9.10 -4.18 -0.96
CA PRO A 398 -9.52 -3.73 -2.28
C PRO A 398 -9.74 -2.21 -2.30
N ILE A 399 -8.69 -1.44 -1.99
CA ILE A 399 -8.66 0.02 -1.99
C ILE A 399 -7.51 0.47 -2.86
N TYR A 400 -7.81 1.15 -3.98
CA TYR A 400 -6.76 1.72 -4.82
C TYR A 400 -6.00 2.82 -4.05
N PRO A 401 -4.66 2.81 -4.03
CA PRO A 401 -3.72 2.12 -4.92
C PRO A 401 -2.97 0.95 -4.25
N LEU A 402 -3.46 0.44 -3.11
CA LEU A 402 -2.87 -0.73 -2.44
C LEU A 402 -2.86 -1.93 -3.39
N ASP A 403 -2.03 -2.95 -3.13
CA ASP A 403 -1.90 -4.12 -4.01
C ASP A 403 -3.23 -4.83 -4.27
N GLY A 404 -4.03 -5.02 -3.22
CA GLY A 404 -5.38 -5.56 -3.33
C GLY A 404 -6.30 -4.67 -4.16
N GLY A 405 -6.12 -3.34 -4.09
CA GLY A 405 -6.80 -2.39 -4.95
C GLY A 405 -6.36 -2.49 -6.42
N GLN A 406 -5.07 -2.69 -6.68
CA GLN A 406 -4.57 -2.94 -8.04
C GLN A 406 -5.10 -4.26 -8.59
N ILE A 407 -5.13 -5.32 -7.77
CA ILE A 407 -5.73 -6.61 -8.12
C ILE A 407 -7.23 -6.46 -8.41
N ALA A 408 -7.98 -5.74 -7.58
CA ALA A 408 -9.39 -5.49 -7.78
C ALA A 408 -9.66 -4.67 -9.05
N ASP A 409 -8.87 -3.63 -9.32
CA ASP A 409 -8.93 -2.88 -10.58
C ASP A 409 -8.67 -3.80 -11.77
N LEU A 410 -7.60 -4.60 -11.72
CA LEU A 410 -7.25 -5.55 -12.79
C LEU A 410 -8.36 -6.57 -13.06
N LEU A 411 -8.94 -7.17 -12.03
CA LEU A 411 -9.88 -8.29 -12.18
C LEU A 411 -11.32 -7.84 -12.47
N VAL A 412 -11.78 -6.77 -11.81
CA VAL A 412 -13.19 -6.35 -11.82
C VAL A 412 -13.41 -5.11 -12.70
N PHE A 413 -12.63 -4.06 -12.48
CA PHE A 413 -12.95 -2.73 -13.03
C PHE A 413 -12.28 -2.44 -14.38
N SER A 414 -11.16 -3.10 -14.69
CA SER A 414 -10.36 -2.84 -15.90
C SER A 414 -11.11 -3.07 -17.20
N ARG A 415 -12.18 -3.89 -17.20
CA ARG A 415 -13.00 -4.16 -18.40
C ARG A 415 -13.93 -3.00 -18.75
N ASN A 416 -14.23 -2.09 -17.83
CA ASN A 416 -14.99 -0.89 -18.15
C ASN A 416 -14.14 0.35 -17.82
N PRO A 417 -13.72 1.13 -18.83
CA PRO A 417 -12.83 2.26 -18.63
C PRO A 417 -13.31 3.26 -17.57
N TYR A 418 -14.64 3.51 -17.50
CA TYR A 418 -15.21 4.46 -16.54
C TYR A 418 -15.32 3.89 -15.13
N LEU A 419 -15.63 2.58 -14.99
CA LEU A 419 -15.68 1.95 -13.66
C LEU A 419 -14.30 1.95 -12.99
N GLY A 420 -13.22 1.75 -13.74
CA GLY A 420 -11.86 1.89 -13.21
C GLY A 420 -11.59 3.31 -12.67
N CYS A 421 -12.04 4.35 -13.37
CA CYS A 421 -11.91 5.73 -12.91
C CYS A 421 -12.75 6.01 -11.65
N MET A 422 -13.98 5.50 -11.60
CA MET A 422 -14.83 5.60 -10.40
C MET A 422 -14.20 4.88 -9.22
N TYR A 423 -13.61 3.70 -9.43
CA TYR A 423 -12.94 2.93 -8.39
C TYR A 423 -11.71 3.65 -7.83
N LYS A 424 -10.87 4.25 -8.68
CA LYS A 424 -9.76 5.11 -8.25
C LYS A 424 -10.25 6.33 -7.47
N SER A 425 -11.36 6.94 -7.89
CA SER A 425 -11.99 8.08 -7.20
C SER A 425 -12.52 7.68 -5.82
N PHE A 426 -13.13 6.50 -5.72
CA PHE A 426 -13.57 5.94 -4.45
C PHE A 426 -12.39 5.64 -3.52
N GLY A 427 -11.31 5.05 -4.03
CA GLY A 427 -10.07 4.84 -3.28
C GLY A 427 -9.49 6.15 -2.73
N ALA A 428 -9.39 7.19 -3.57
CA ALA A 428 -8.96 8.52 -3.14
C ALA A 428 -9.88 9.10 -2.05
N LEU A 429 -11.19 8.97 -2.17
CA LEU A 429 -12.14 9.44 -1.16
C LEU A 429 -11.96 8.69 0.18
N VAL A 430 -11.84 7.37 0.16
CA VAL A 430 -11.62 6.56 1.37
C VAL A 430 -10.33 6.99 2.06
N LEU A 431 -9.25 7.16 1.31
CA LEU A 431 -7.97 7.63 1.84
C LEU A 431 -8.06 9.07 2.37
N CYS A 432 -8.83 9.94 1.73
CA CYS A 432 -9.09 11.30 2.21
C CYS A 432 -9.80 11.28 3.58
N LEU A 433 -10.84 10.46 3.71
CA LEU A 433 -11.61 10.32 4.95
C LEU A 433 -10.75 9.75 6.08
N LEU A 434 -9.94 8.72 5.81
CA LEU A 434 -8.95 8.20 6.75
C LEU A 434 -7.87 9.24 7.08
N GLY A 435 -7.53 10.09 6.11
CA GLY A 435 -6.55 11.16 6.24
C GLY A 435 -7.01 12.39 7.01
N LEU A 436 -8.30 12.52 7.33
CA LEU A 436 -8.77 13.58 8.24
C LEU A 436 -8.15 13.44 9.64
N SER A 437 -7.87 12.21 10.06
CA SER A 437 -7.15 11.92 11.31
C SER A 437 -5.64 11.76 11.17
N ASN A 438 -5.13 11.57 9.94
CA ASN A 438 -3.72 11.34 9.68
C ASN A 438 -3.26 12.11 8.42
N PRO A 439 -2.44 13.17 8.57
CA PRO A 439 -2.05 14.04 7.47
C PRO A 439 -1.29 13.32 6.34
N LEU A 440 -0.66 12.16 6.60
CA LEU A 440 0.05 11.38 5.59
C LEU A 440 -0.90 10.72 4.59
N MET A 441 -2.03 10.21 5.05
CA MET A 441 -3.06 9.62 4.19
C MET A 441 -3.74 10.68 3.31
N LEU A 442 -3.78 11.93 3.79
CA LEU A 442 -4.29 13.06 3.02
C LEU A 442 -3.35 13.41 1.84
N ILE A 443 -2.04 13.36 2.04
CA ILE A 443 -1.06 13.51 0.95
C ILE A 443 -1.27 12.42 -0.11
N PHE A 444 -1.48 11.17 0.32
CA PHE A 444 -1.72 10.05 -0.60
C PHE A 444 -3.00 10.23 -1.41
N SER A 445 -4.07 10.68 -0.76
CA SER A 445 -5.32 11.04 -1.43
C SER A 445 -5.12 12.13 -2.48
N ILE A 446 -4.31 13.16 -2.22
CA ILE A 446 -4.05 14.24 -3.18
C ILE A 446 -3.31 13.70 -4.40
N VAL A 447 -2.27 12.89 -4.21
CA VAL A 447 -1.48 12.31 -5.31
C VAL A 447 -2.35 11.45 -6.21
N ILE A 448 -3.21 10.61 -5.64
CA ILE A 448 -4.14 9.78 -6.41
C ILE A 448 -5.17 10.66 -7.12
N ALA A 449 -5.74 11.65 -6.42
CA ALA A 449 -6.73 12.56 -6.98
C ALA A 449 -6.18 13.32 -8.19
N ALA A 450 -4.91 13.73 -8.15
CA ALA A 450 -4.24 14.39 -9.27
C ALA A 450 -4.12 13.48 -10.52
N SER A 451 -4.12 12.16 -10.37
CA SER A 451 -4.06 11.20 -11.49
C SER A 451 -5.43 10.90 -12.14
N ILE A 452 -6.53 11.25 -11.47
CA ILE A 452 -7.89 10.92 -11.91
C ILE A 452 -8.27 11.61 -13.23
N PRO A 453 -8.02 12.93 -13.45
CA PRO A 453 -8.36 13.58 -14.70
C PRO A 453 -7.67 12.95 -15.93
N ALA A 454 -6.40 12.57 -15.78
CA ALA A 454 -5.67 11.87 -16.83
C ALA A 454 -6.27 10.47 -17.10
N SER A 455 -6.63 9.74 -16.04
CA SER A 455 -7.29 8.44 -16.15
C SER A 455 -8.64 8.55 -16.87
N PHE A 456 -9.45 9.58 -16.60
CA PHE A 456 -10.71 9.84 -17.30
C PHE A 456 -10.51 10.16 -18.78
N LYS A 457 -9.50 10.96 -19.13
CA LYS A 457 -9.16 11.24 -20.54
C LYS A 457 -8.81 9.95 -21.29
N ILE A 458 -7.97 9.09 -20.70
CA ILE A 458 -7.63 7.79 -21.29
C ILE A 458 -8.88 6.91 -21.40
N ALA A 459 -9.72 6.88 -20.36
CA ALA A 459 -10.93 6.07 -20.33
C ALA A 459 -11.94 6.45 -21.41
N ARG A 460 -12.10 7.75 -21.68
CA ARG A 460 -12.94 8.25 -22.77
C ARG A 460 -12.48 7.72 -24.12
N TRP A 461 -11.23 7.99 -24.49
CA TRP A 461 -10.66 7.54 -25.77
C TRP A 461 -10.66 6.02 -25.92
N ARG A 462 -10.36 5.31 -24.83
CA ARG A 462 -10.43 3.85 -24.77
C ARG A 462 -11.84 3.33 -25.01
N SER A 463 -12.86 3.99 -24.48
CA SER A 463 -14.27 3.62 -24.72
C SER A 463 -14.67 3.84 -26.18
N GLU A 464 -14.24 4.95 -26.78
CA GLU A 464 -14.51 5.29 -28.18
C GLU A 464 -13.82 4.34 -29.16
N LEU A 465 -12.56 3.97 -28.90
CA LEU A 465 -11.73 3.13 -29.77
C LEU A 465 -11.92 1.62 -29.57
N ARG A 466 -12.73 1.23 -28.57
CA ARG A 466 -12.78 -0.14 -28.07
C ARG A 466 -13.14 -1.19 -29.12
N GLN A 467 -14.16 -0.90 -29.93
CA GLN A 467 -14.67 -1.87 -30.91
C GLN A 467 -13.68 -2.06 -32.06
N ASP A 468 -12.99 -1.00 -32.46
CA ASP A 468 -12.05 -1.04 -33.57
C ASP A 468 -10.72 -1.69 -33.17
N LEU A 469 -10.22 -1.40 -31.96
CA LEU A 469 -9.02 -2.04 -31.42
C LEU A 469 -9.18 -3.57 -31.23
N ARG A 470 -10.39 -4.06 -30.97
CA ARG A 470 -10.66 -5.51 -30.85
C ARG A 470 -10.59 -6.27 -32.17
N LYS A 471 -10.71 -5.58 -33.31
CA LYS A 471 -10.65 -6.20 -34.64
C LYS A 471 -9.21 -6.44 -35.09
N ILE A 472 -8.25 -5.77 -34.46
CA ILE A 472 -6.82 -5.89 -34.77
C ILE A 472 -6.30 -7.20 -34.14
N PRO A 473 -5.73 -8.13 -34.93
CA PRO A 473 -5.12 -9.34 -34.38
C PRO A 473 -3.95 -8.98 -33.46
N GLU A 474 -3.97 -9.45 -32.21
CA GLU A 474 -2.78 -9.32 -31.35
C GLU A 474 -1.64 -10.20 -31.92
N PRO A 475 -0.38 -9.70 -32.01
CA PRO A 475 0.18 -8.55 -31.29
C PRO A 475 0.52 -7.32 -32.18
N ASP A 476 -0.30 -6.98 -33.19
CA ASP A 476 0.01 -5.88 -34.12
C ASP A 476 -0.12 -4.48 -33.48
N GLU A 477 0.91 -4.10 -32.72
CA GLU A 477 1.00 -2.81 -32.03
C GLU A 477 1.09 -1.64 -33.00
N ALA A 478 1.69 -1.83 -34.18
CA ALA A 478 1.80 -0.79 -35.20
C ALA A 478 0.42 -0.42 -35.75
N ALA A 479 -0.41 -1.41 -36.08
CA ALA A 479 -1.79 -1.17 -36.50
C ALA A 479 -2.63 -0.52 -35.40
N ALA A 480 -2.45 -0.94 -34.14
CA ALA A 480 -3.15 -0.34 -33.01
C ALA A 480 -2.73 1.12 -32.77
N ALA A 481 -1.44 1.43 -32.83
CA ALA A 481 -0.92 2.78 -32.75
C ALA A 481 -1.47 3.64 -33.91
N GLN A 482 -1.43 3.15 -35.15
CA GLN A 482 -1.97 3.83 -36.32
C GLN A 482 -3.44 4.23 -36.12
N LEU A 483 -4.27 3.29 -35.65
CA LEU A 483 -5.69 3.55 -35.37
C LEU A 483 -5.87 4.64 -34.31
N ILE A 484 -5.11 4.57 -33.20
CA ILE A 484 -5.20 5.52 -32.10
C ILE A 484 -4.83 6.92 -32.59
N PHE A 485 -3.66 7.09 -33.21
CA PHE A 485 -3.20 8.41 -33.68
C PHE A 485 -4.10 8.97 -34.80
N THR A 486 -4.62 8.12 -35.68
CA THR A 486 -5.60 8.53 -36.71
C THR A 486 -6.88 9.09 -36.10
N LYS A 487 -7.33 8.58 -34.95
CA LYS A 487 -8.53 9.07 -34.26
C LYS A 487 -8.26 10.30 -33.39
N LEU A 488 -7.06 10.39 -32.82
CA LEU A 488 -6.62 11.57 -32.08
C LEU A 488 -6.31 12.77 -33.00
N LYS A 489 -6.16 12.55 -34.32
CA LYS A 489 -5.86 13.61 -35.30
C LYS A 489 -6.90 14.73 -35.31
N ASP A 490 -8.18 14.38 -35.14
CA ASP A 490 -9.30 15.33 -35.22
C ASP A 490 -9.45 16.16 -33.92
N THR A 491 -8.50 16.05 -32.98
CA THR A 491 -8.50 16.76 -31.69
C THR A 491 -7.32 17.73 -31.61
N PRO A 492 -7.42 18.92 -32.22
CA PRO A 492 -6.29 19.86 -32.35
C PRO A 492 -5.78 20.44 -31.03
N GLU A 493 -6.53 20.30 -29.93
CA GLU A 493 -6.11 20.74 -28.59
C GLU A 493 -5.04 19.82 -27.95
N LEU A 494 -4.87 18.59 -28.46
CA LEU A 494 -3.95 17.62 -27.87
C LEU A 494 -2.54 17.75 -28.45
N SER A 495 -1.58 18.03 -27.57
CA SER A 495 -0.16 17.99 -27.92
C SER A 495 0.29 16.54 -28.21
N TYR A 496 1.33 16.33 -29.02
CA TYR A 496 1.90 15.00 -29.26
C TYR A 496 2.27 14.29 -27.95
N ALA A 497 2.84 14.98 -26.97
CA ALA A 497 3.15 14.40 -25.67
C ALA A 497 1.90 13.83 -24.99
N GLN A 498 0.77 14.54 -25.09
CA GLN A 498 -0.52 14.08 -24.58
C GLN A 498 -1.07 12.91 -25.41
N LYS A 499 -1.00 12.97 -26.75
CA LYS A 499 -1.40 11.87 -27.65
C LYS A 499 -0.60 10.60 -27.33
N LYS A 500 0.72 10.71 -27.19
CA LYS A 500 1.64 9.65 -26.80
C LYS A 500 1.27 9.05 -25.44
N ALA A 501 0.99 9.88 -24.43
CA ALA A 501 0.57 9.39 -23.12
C ALA A 501 -0.77 8.62 -23.19
N ILE A 502 -1.73 9.10 -24.00
CA ILE A 502 -3.00 8.41 -24.25
C ILE A 502 -2.76 7.08 -24.97
N ALA A 503 -1.97 7.09 -26.05
CA ALA A 503 -1.66 5.90 -26.84
C ALA A 503 -0.96 4.82 -26.01
N SER A 504 0.08 5.19 -25.24
CA SER A 504 0.75 4.27 -24.30
C SER A 504 -0.23 3.70 -23.28
N GLY A 505 -1.08 4.55 -22.68
CA GLY A 505 -2.06 4.10 -21.68
C GLY A 505 -3.12 3.14 -22.25
N ILE A 506 -3.55 3.35 -23.49
CA ILE A 506 -4.51 2.47 -24.17
C ILE A 506 -3.85 1.12 -24.50
N LEU A 507 -2.67 1.13 -25.12
CA LEU A 507 -1.96 -0.08 -25.54
C LEU A 507 -1.58 -0.96 -24.35
N GLU A 508 -1.14 -0.38 -23.23
CA GLU A 508 -0.79 -1.13 -22.02
C GLU A 508 -2.01 -1.86 -21.41
N LEU A 509 -3.20 -1.28 -21.55
CA LEU A 509 -4.44 -1.83 -21.00
C LEU A 509 -5.12 -2.83 -21.95
N GLN A 510 -4.85 -2.75 -23.25
CA GLN A 510 -5.48 -3.58 -24.29
C GLN A 510 -5.36 -5.08 -24.00
N ARG A 511 -4.15 -5.57 -23.68
CA ARG A 511 -3.90 -6.99 -23.41
C ARG A 511 -4.57 -7.50 -22.14
N THR A 512 -4.72 -6.62 -21.14
CA THR A 512 -5.44 -6.98 -19.91
C THR A 512 -6.95 -7.12 -20.15
N GLU A 513 -7.52 -6.38 -21.11
CA GLU A 513 -8.94 -6.48 -21.45
C GLU A 513 -9.31 -7.75 -22.20
N THR A 514 -8.44 -8.20 -23.11
CA THR A 514 -8.69 -9.35 -23.99
C THR A 514 -8.55 -10.69 -23.24
N ALA A 515 -8.08 -10.66 -21.99
CA ALA A 515 -7.95 -11.84 -21.14
C ALA A 515 -9.30 -12.57 -20.93
N PRO A 516 -9.32 -13.92 -21.03
CA PRO A 516 -10.53 -14.72 -20.86
C PRO A 516 -11.24 -14.50 -19.52
N TRP A 517 -12.57 -14.56 -19.53
CA TRP A 517 -13.38 -14.42 -18.31
C TRP A 517 -13.05 -15.50 -17.28
N LEU A 518 -12.73 -16.71 -17.74
CA LEU A 518 -12.40 -17.84 -16.88
C LEU A 518 -11.13 -17.58 -16.06
N SER A 519 -10.11 -16.98 -16.69
CA SER A 519 -8.88 -16.56 -15.99
C SER A 519 -9.20 -15.53 -14.91
N ARG A 520 -10.04 -14.54 -15.19
CA ARG A 520 -10.43 -13.51 -14.21
C ARG A 520 -11.17 -14.11 -13.02
N ILE A 521 -12.10 -15.03 -13.24
CA ILE A 521 -12.82 -15.69 -12.14
C ILE A 521 -11.87 -16.55 -11.31
N GLY A 522 -11.02 -17.35 -11.94
CA GLY A 522 -10.01 -18.15 -11.23
C GLY A 522 -9.11 -17.30 -10.34
N LEU A 523 -8.56 -16.21 -10.89
CA LEU A 523 -7.72 -15.28 -10.13
C LEU A 523 -8.51 -14.53 -9.04
N SER A 524 -9.78 -14.22 -9.27
CA SER A 524 -10.65 -13.60 -8.25
C SER A 524 -10.91 -14.53 -7.08
N ILE A 525 -11.12 -15.82 -7.34
CA ILE A 525 -11.26 -16.84 -6.29
C ILE A 525 -9.97 -16.94 -5.47
N ILE A 526 -8.81 -16.96 -6.13
CA ILE A 526 -7.50 -16.97 -5.44
C ILE A 526 -7.35 -15.74 -4.55
N TYR A 527 -7.64 -14.54 -5.08
CA TYR A 527 -7.56 -13.30 -4.31
C TYR A 527 -8.51 -13.29 -3.10
N LEU A 528 -9.76 -13.71 -3.29
CA LEU A 528 -10.75 -13.80 -2.21
C LEU A 528 -10.31 -14.83 -1.15
N LEU A 529 -9.75 -15.96 -1.56
CA LEU A 529 -9.22 -16.96 -0.64
C LEU A 529 -8.06 -16.41 0.19
N CYS A 530 -7.11 -15.70 -0.44
CA CYS A 530 -6.03 -15.00 0.27
C CYS A 530 -6.57 -13.98 1.28
N LEU A 531 -7.62 -13.23 0.92
CA LEU A 531 -8.23 -12.23 1.79
C LEU A 531 -8.96 -12.88 2.97
N VAL A 532 -9.74 -13.93 2.74
CA VAL A 532 -10.43 -14.67 3.81
C VAL A 532 -9.43 -15.34 4.76
N VAL A 533 -8.40 -16.00 4.23
CA VAL A 533 -7.35 -16.63 5.03
C VAL A 533 -6.57 -15.57 5.81
N GLY A 534 -6.24 -14.44 5.19
CA GLY A 534 -5.55 -13.32 5.83
C GLY A 534 -6.37 -12.70 6.97
N ILE A 535 -7.65 -12.43 6.76
CA ILE A 535 -8.55 -11.91 7.81
C ILE A 535 -8.71 -12.94 8.93
N GLY A 536 -9.06 -14.18 8.60
CA GLY A 536 -9.27 -15.24 9.59
C GLY A 536 -8.01 -15.50 10.42
N GLY A 537 -6.85 -15.53 9.77
CA GLY A 537 -5.57 -15.71 10.43
C GLY A 537 -5.12 -14.49 11.25
N GLY A 538 -5.41 -13.27 10.80
CA GLY A 538 -5.18 -12.05 11.59
C GLY A 538 -6.03 -12.00 12.86
N ILE A 539 -7.31 -12.38 12.75
CA ILE A 539 -8.20 -12.53 13.90
C ILE A 539 -7.65 -13.59 14.87
N TYR A 540 -7.17 -14.73 14.36
CA TYR A 540 -6.56 -15.79 15.18
C TYR A 540 -5.25 -15.37 15.86
N SER A 541 -4.45 -14.51 15.23
CA SER A 541 -3.21 -13.99 15.81
C SER A 541 -3.47 -12.97 16.92
N LEU A 542 -4.51 -12.14 16.78
CA LEU A 542 -4.87 -11.10 17.74
C LEU A 542 -5.66 -11.62 18.94
N PHE A 543 -6.47 -12.66 18.77
CA PHE A 543 -7.39 -13.16 19.79
C PHE A 543 -7.19 -14.64 20.06
N SER A 544 -7.17 -15.02 21.34
CA SER A 544 -7.21 -16.44 21.70
C SER A 544 -8.58 -17.05 21.37
N PRO A 545 -8.68 -18.38 21.14
CA PRO A 545 -9.96 -19.03 20.84
C PRO A 545 -11.07 -18.71 21.86
N ARG A 546 -10.71 -18.62 23.15
CA ARG A 546 -11.65 -18.23 24.23
C ARG A 546 -12.12 -16.78 24.13
N GLN A 547 -11.27 -15.86 23.66
CA GLN A 547 -11.65 -14.45 23.46
C GLN A 547 -12.59 -14.31 22.26
N LEU A 548 -12.34 -15.04 21.18
CA LEU A 548 -13.23 -15.05 20.01
C LEU A 548 -14.61 -15.59 20.36
N GLU A 549 -14.67 -16.68 21.11
CA GLU A 549 -15.93 -17.25 21.58
C GLU A 549 -16.71 -16.25 22.46
N ALA A 550 -16.01 -15.52 23.32
CA ALA A 550 -16.62 -14.46 24.14
C ALA A 550 -17.14 -13.27 23.30
N ILE A 551 -16.41 -12.83 22.27
CA ILE A 551 -16.82 -11.75 21.36
C ILE A 551 -18.05 -12.15 20.53
N VAL A 552 -18.04 -13.38 19.99
CA VAL A 552 -19.17 -13.92 19.22
C VAL A 552 -20.42 -14.06 20.09
N GLN A 553 -20.27 -14.45 21.36
CA GLN A 553 -21.37 -14.47 22.33
C GLN A 553 -21.90 -13.07 22.71
N ASP A 554 -21.11 -12.01 22.52
CA ASP A 554 -21.47 -10.63 22.90
C ASP A 554 -22.18 -9.85 21.79
N LEU A 555 -21.95 -10.18 20.52
CA LEU A 555 -22.54 -9.53 19.34
C LEU A 555 -24.09 -9.66 19.27
N GLY A 556 -24.70 -10.60 19.99
CA GLY A 556 -26.14 -10.84 20.02
C GLY A 556 -26.91 -10.22 21.21
N LYS A 557 -26.29 -9.43 22.07
CA LYS A 557 -26.91 -8.93 23.31
C LYS A 557 -27.54 -7.54 23.16
N SER A 558 -28.67 -7.32 23.81
CA SER A 558 -29.33 -6.00 23.91
C SER A 558 -28.52 -5.00 24.76
N GLU A 559 -28.77 -3.70 24.61
CA GLU A 559 -28.03 -2.63 25.31
C GLU A 559 -28.14 -2.70 26.85
N SER A 560 -29.25 -3.24 27.37
CA SER A 560 -29.40 -3.53 28.81
C SER A 560 -28.53 -4.69 29.25
N GLN A 561 -28.44 -5.76 28.45
CA GLN A 561 -27.59 -6.92 28.71
C GLN A 561 -26.10 -6.60 28.58
N LYS A 562 -25.71 -5.70 27.67
CA LYS A 562 -24.34 -5.20 27.55
C LYS A 562 -23.92 -4.41 28.79
N ARG A 563 -24.77 -3.49 29.25
CA ARG A 563 -24.55 -2.72 30.49
C ARG A 563 -24.48 -3.62 31.72
N GLU A 564 -25.35 -4.61 31.80
CA GLU A 564 -25.32 -5.58 32.89
C GLU A 564 -24.05 -6.46 32.85
N ALA A 565 -23.63 -6.94 31.67
CA ALA A 565 -22.39 -7.70 31.55
C ALA A 565 -21.15 -6.88 31.91
N GLN A 566 -21.10 -5.61 31.49
CA GLN A 566 -20.03 -4.68 31.85
C GLN A 566 -20.00 -4.42 33.36
N PHE A 567 -21.18 -4.19 33.97
CA PHE A 567 -21.35 -4.06 35.41
C PHE A 567 -20.82 -5.29 36.16
N ARG A 568 -21.26 -6.50 35.78
CA ARG A 568 -20.81 -7.74 36.42
C ARG A 568 -19.30 -7.95 36.32
N ARG A 569 -18.71 -7.71 35.14
CA ARG A 569 -17.26 -7.85 34.90
C ARG A 569 -16.47 -6.88 35.77
N SER A 570 -16.95 -5.65 35.91
CA SER A 570 -16.36 -4.62 36.77
C SER A 570 -16.34 -5.03 38.24
N VAL A 571 -17.42 -5.65 38.73
CA VAL A 571 -17.54 -6.11 40.12
C VAL A 571 -16.70 -7.37 40.38
N GLU A 572 -16.68 -8.34 39.47
CA GLU A 572 -15.91 -9.58 39.66
C GLU A 572 -14.40 -9.34 39.66
N ASN A 573 -13.90 -8.49 38.75
CA ASN A 573 -12.50 -8.08 38.74
C ASN A 573 -12.11 -7.40 40.07
N PHE A 574 -13.01 -6.57 40.60
CA PHE A 574 -12.79 -5.92 41.89
C PHE A 574 -12.78 -6.90 43.05
N LYS A 575 -13.68 -7.89 43.06
CA LYS A 575 -13.73 -8.91 44.11
C LYS A 575 -12.42 -9.71 44.19
N GLN A 576 -11.86 -10.07 43.04
CA GLN A 576 -10.53 -10.71 42.98
C GLN A 576 -9.44 -9.77 43.50
N TYR A 577 -9.43 -8.52 43.05
CA TYR A 577 -8.51 -7.50 43.54
C TYR A 577 -8.58 -7.32 45.06
N ALA A 578 -9.78 -7.17 45.62
CA ALA A 578 -10.01 -6.94 47.04
C ALA A 578 -9.53 -8.10 47.92
N SER A 579 -9.56 -9.33 47.41
CA SER A 579 -9.09 -10.52 48.13
C SER A 579 -7.57 -10.56 48.36
N GLN A 580 -6.80 -9.78 47.60
CA GLN A 580 -5.34 -9.78 47.61
C GLN A 580 -4.73 -8.53 48.28
N GLN A 581 -5.56 -7.58 48.68
CA GLN A 581 -5.11 -6.27 49.15
C GLN A 581 -4.93 -6.20 50.67
N ASN A 582 -3.99 -5.36 51.11
CA ASN A 582 -3.81 -5.08 52.54
C ASN A 582 -4.93 -4.16 53.08
N LYS A 583 -5.09 -4.12 54.41
CA LYS A 583 -6.15 -3.34 55.07
C LYS A 583 -6.09 -1.83 54.78
N ALA A 584 -4.91 -1.29 54.46
CA ALA A 584 -4.73 0.14 54.17
C ALA A 584 -5.28 0.50 52.78
N SER A 585 -4.99 -0.32 51.77
CA SER A 585 -5.52 -0.18 50.41
C SER A 585 -7.05 -0.26 50.41
N LEU A 586 -7.63 -1.21 51.15
CA LEU A 586 -9.09 -1.35 51.25
C LEU A 586 -9.76 -0.13 51.90
N ARG A 587 -9.13 0.49 52.91
CA ARG A 587 -9.63 1.73 53.53
C ARG A 587 -9.59 2.92 52.57
N GLN A 588 -8.54 3.01 51.74
CA GLN A 588 -8.45 4.05 50.72
C GLN A 588 -9.53 3.86 49.65
N GLU A 589 -9.78 2.62 49.23
CA GLU A 589 -10.82 2.29 48.27
C GLU A 589 -12.22 2.66 48.78
N ILE A 590 -12.52 2.39 50.06
CA ILE A 590 -13.80 2.82 50.67
C ILE A 590 -13.96 4.34 50.59
N LYS A 591 -12.90 5.12 50.78
CA LYS A 591 -12.95 6.59 50.65
C LYS A 591 -13.24 7.00 49.20
N THR A 592 -12.53 6.42 48.24
CA THR A 592 -12.71 6.67 46.81
C THR A 592 -14.13 6.36 46.37
N GLU A 593 -14.65 5.18 46.70
CA GLU A 593 -16.01 4.77 46.35
C GLU A 593 -17.07 5.59 47.08
N THR A 594 -16.81 6.03 48.31
CA THR A 594 -17.70 6.96 49.02
C THR A 594 -17.81 8.31 48.33
N GLN A 595 -16.70 8.85 47.81
CA GLN A 595 -16.72 10.10 47.05
C GLN A 595 -17.49 9.93 45.72
N LYS A 596 -17.32 8.79 45.03
CA LYS A 596 -18.10 8.48 43.83
C LYS A 596 -19.59 8.40 44.12
N ILE A 597 -19.97 7.75 45.22
CA ILE A 597 -21.37 7.66 45.67
C ILE A 597 -21.95 9.04 46.01
N GLN A 598 -21.16 9.94 46.59
CA GLN A 598 -21.61 11.33 46.84
C GLN A 598 -21.89 12.08 45.54
N ASN A 599 -21.06 11.88 44.52
CA ASN A 599 -21.24 12.51 43.21
C ASN A 599 -22.34 11.84 42.38
N ASN A 600 -22.57 10.54 42.58
CA ASN A 600 -23.61 9.76 41.91
C ASN A 600 -24.28 8.76 42.88
N PRO A 601 -25.37 9.17 43.56
CA PRO A 601 -26.08 8.34 44.54
C PRO A 601 -26.80 7.10 43.96
N HIS A 602 -26.81 6.93 42.63
CA HIS A 602 -27.41 5.79 41.95
C HIS A 602 -26.37 4.83 41.36
N ASP A 603 -25.07 5.02 41.68
CA ASP A 603 -24.00 4.13 41.22
C ASP A 603 -23.95 2.82 42.03
N SER A 604 -24.69 1.82 41.57
CA SER A 604 -24.71 0.47 42.15
C SER A 604 -23.34 -0.22 42.15
N THR A 605 -22.44 0.13 41.23
CA THR A 605 -21.09 -0.45 41.17
C THR A 605 -20.27 0.07 42.35
N ALA A 606 -20.34 1.37 42.61
CA ALA A 606 -19.61 1.99 43.71
C ALA A 606 -20.10 1.46 45.06
N TYR A 607 -21.42 1.29 45.25
CA TYR A 607 -21.96 0.66 46.46
C TYR A 607 -21.48 -0.79 46.63
N LEU A 608 -21.48 -1.62 45.58
CA LEU A 608 -20.98 -3.00 45.68
C LEU A 608 -19.48 -3.06 45.98
N ARG A 609 -18.66 -2.27 45.29
CA ARG A 609 -17.21 -2.22 45.54
C ARG A 609 -16.91 -1.80 46.97
N ARG A 610 -17.57 -0.74 47.44
CA ARG A 610 -17.48 -0.31 48.84
C ARG A 610 -17.93 -1.40 49.81
N GLY A 611 -19.05 -2.06 49.52
CA GLY A 611 -19.60 -3.13 50.34
C GLY A 611 -18.69 -4.36 50.43
N TYR A 612 -18.03 -4.76 49.33
CA TYR A 612 -17.03 -5.83 49.33
C TYR A 612 -15.76 -5.44 50.10
N ALA A 613 -15.29 -4.19 49.97
CA ALA A 613 -14.15 -3.69 50.73
C ALA A 613 -14.43 -3.63 52.24
N ARG A 614 -15.65 -3.23 52.62
CA ARG A 614 -16.15 -3.26 54.00
C ARG A 614 -16.20 -4.69 54.55
N LEU A 615 -16.75 -5.62 53.76
CA LEU A 615 -16.81 -7.03 54.13
C LEU A 615 -15.42 -7.62 54.42
N ALA A 616 -14.43 -7.31 53.57
CA ALA A 616 -13.05 -7.74 53.73
C ALA A 616 -12.37 -7.14 54.99
N LEU A 617 -12.81 -5.95 55.43
CA LEU A 617 -12.38 -5.32 56.67
C LEU A 617 -13.20 -5.76 57.90
N GLN A 618 -14.12 -6.73 57.74
CA GLN A 618 -15.06 -7.19 58.77
C GLN A 618 -16.07 -6.12 59.24
N ASP A 619 -16.26 -5.05 58.46
CA ASP A 619 -17.39 -4.12 58.62
C ASP A 619 -18.66 -4.74 58.00
N ILE A 620 -19.24 -5.67 58.75
CA ILE A 620 -20.38 -6.49 58.30
C ILE A 620 -21.63 -5.62 58.11
N GLU A 621 -21.93 -4.72 59.06
CA GLU A 621 -23.11 -3.86 59.01
C GLU A 621 -23.05 -2.89 57.82
N GLY A 622 -21.89 -2.25 57.60
CA GLY A 622 -21.70 -1.36 56.46
C GLY A 622 -21.79 -2.10 55.11
N SER A 623 -21.35 -3.35 55.06
CA SER A 623 -21.49 -4.20 53.86
C SER A 623 -22.94 -4.56 53.57
N ILE A 624 -23.71 -4.96 54.60
CA ILE A 624 -25.15 -5.25 54.49
C ILE A 624 -25.92 -4.01 54.05
N ALA A 625 -25.59 -2.84 54.61
CA ALA A 625 -26.24 -1.57 54.25
C ALA A 625 -26.03 -1.22 52.76
N ASP A 626 -24.79 -1.35 52.26
CA ASP A 626 -24.51 -1.12 50.84
C ASP A 626 -25.22 -2.14 49.94
N ALA A 627 -25.24 -3.42 50.32
CA ALA A 627 -25.95 -4.44 49.58
C ALA A 627 -27.48 -4.18 49.53
N ASN A 628 -28.07 -3.73 50.64
CA ASN A 628 -29.49 -3.37 50.72
C ASN A 628 -29.84 -2.20 49.79
N LEU A 629 -28.99 -1.18 49.74
CA LEU A 629 -29.20 -0.04 48.84
C LEU A 629 -29.23 -0.48 47.38
N VAL A 630 -28.31 -1.37 46.98
CA VAL A 630 -28.31 -1.91 45.62
C VAL A 630 -29.52 -2.81 45.37
N ILE A 631 -29.94 -3.63 46.33
CA ILE A 631 -31.15 -4.48 46.20
C ILE A 631 -32.41 -3.62 46.03
N ASN A 632 -32.54 -2.53 46.78
CA ASN A 632 -33.69 -1.64 46.70
C ASN A 632 -33.77 -0.91 45.35
N GLN A 633 -32.62 -0.53 44.78
CA GLN A 633 -32.55 0.12 43.48
C GLN A 633 -32.63 -0.87 42.32
N PHE A 634 -32.01 -2.05 42.47
CA PHE A 634 -31.84 -3.08 41.45
C PHE A 634 -32.12 -4.47 42.04
N PRO A 635 -33.41 -4.86 42.17
CA PRO A 635 -33.81 -6.10 42.83
C PRO A 635 -33.49 -7.38 42.04
N ASN A 636 -32.99 -7.27 40.80
CA ASN A 636 -32.66 -8.41 39.93
C ASN A 636 -31.14 -8.56 39.72
N THR A 637 -30.32 -8.12 40.68
CA THR A 637 -28.86 -8.17 40.59
C THR A 637 -28.29 -9.28 41.48
N PHE A 638 -27.66 -10.30 40.89
CA PHE A 638 -27.08 -11.43 41.63
C PHE A 638 -26.04 -10.98 42.68
N GLU A 639 -25.18 -10.03 42.30
CA GLU A 639 -24.01 -9.60 43.05
C GLU A 639 -24.38 -8.97 44.40
N SER A 640 -25.54 -8.31 44.51
CA SER A 640 -25.99 -7.65 45.73
C SER A 640 -26.55 -8.65 46.76
N TYR A 641 -27.36 -9.61 46.32
CA TYR A 641 -27.79 -10.73 47.16
C TYR A 641 -26.60 -11.61 47.58
N TYR A 642 -25.63 -11.84 46.69
CA TYR A 642 -24.44 -12.62 47.02
C TYR A 642 -23.53 -11.92 48.04
N LEU A 643 -23.36 -10.60 47.92
CA LEU A 643 -22.64 -9.79 48.91
C LEU A 643 -23.33 -9.86 50.28
N ARG A 644 -24.65 -9.64 50.31
CA ARG A 644 -25.44 -9.69 51.55
C ARG A 644 -25.45 -11.07 52.19
N SER A 645 -25.51 -12.12 51.39
CA SER A 645 -25.40 -13.53 51.84
C SER A 645 -24.09 -13.79 52.58
N GLN A 646 -22.95 -13.35 52.03
CA GLN A 646 -21.65 -13.51 52.69
C GLN A 646 -21.55 -12.71 53.98
N ALA A 647 -22.07 -11.47 53.99
CA ALA A 647 -22.11 -10.65 55.19
C ALA A 647 -22.96 -11.27 56.30
N HIS A 648 -24.15 -11.80 55.97
CA HIS A 648 -24.97 -12.56 56.91
C HIS A 648 -24.30 -13.86 57.39
N GLN A 649 -23.56 -14.54 56.53
CA GLN A 649 -22.81 -15.73 56.92
C GLN A 649 -21.73 -15.40 57.95
N LEU A 650 -20.98 -14.30 57.77
CA LEU A 650 -19.99 -13.82 58.74
C LEU A 650 -20.63 -13.30 60.04
N ALA A 651 -21.85 -12.78 59.98
CA ALA A 651 -22.64 -12.38 61.16
C ALA A 651 -23.22 -13.59 61.94
N GLY A 652 -23.13 -14.81 61.42
CA GLY A 652 -23.80 -15.99 62.00
C GLY A 652 -25.29 -16.12 61.65
N ASN A 653 -25.84 -15.22 60.82
CA ASN A 653 -27.25 -15.22 60.41
C ASN A 653 -27.49 -16.19 59.24
N LEU A 654 -27.32 -17.49 59.50
CA LEU A 654 -27.33 -18.54 58.46
C LEU A 654 -28.63 -18.61 57.65
N ASN A 655 -29.79 -18.34 58.26
CA ASN A 655 -31.08 -18.39 57.56
C ASN A 655 -31.22 -17.26 56.53
N GLN A 656 -30.79 -16.04 56.88
CA GLN A 656 -30.79 -14.91 55.95
C GLN A 656 -29.75 -15.12 54.83
N ALA A 657 -28.58 -15.64 55.19
CA ALA A 657 -27.55 -15.99 54.22
C ALA A 657 -28.03 -17.01 53.19
N LYS A 658 -28.78 -18.04 53.64
CA LYS A 658 -29.39 -19.05 52.76
C LYS A 658 -30.47 -18.44 51.86
N ALA A 659 -31.36 -17.61 52.41
CA ALA A 659 -32.42 -16.95 51.64
C ALA A 659 -31.85 -16.05 50.53
N ASP A 660 -30.81 -15.26 50.83
CA ASP A 660 -30.15 -14.41 49.85
C ASP A 660 -29.43 -15.22 48.76
N ARG A 661 -28.79 -16.32 49.15
CA ARG A 661 -28.14 -17.23 48.20
C ARG A 661 -29.16 -17.85 47.25
N GLN A 662 -30.29 -18.30 47.78
CA GLN A 662 -31.39 -18.82 46.97
C GLN A 662 -31.91 -17.76 46.00
N LYS A 663 -32.13 -16.52 46.49
CA LYS A 663 -32.63 -15.44 45.65
C LYS A 663 -31.65 -15.05 44.53
N GLY A 664 -30.35 -14.98 44.84
CA GLY A 664 -29.31 -14.78 43.84
C GLY A 664 -29.30 -15.90 42.79
N ASN A 665 -29.41 -17.15 43.23
CA ASN A 665 -29.46 -18.29 42.31
C ASN A 665 -30.70 -18.23 41.41
N GLU A 666 -31.87 -17.88 41.93
CA GLU A 666 -33.09 -17.68 41.15
C GLU A 666 -32.88 -16.66 40.02
N ILE A 667 -32.34 -15.49 40.36
CA ILE A 667 -32.03 -14.41 39.40
C ILE A 667 -31.06 -14.90 38.32
N ARG A 668 -30.04 -15.66 38.70
CA ARG A 668 -28.97 -16.09 37.80
C ARG A 668 -29.36 -17.24 36.88
N TRP A 669 -30.15 -18.20 37.38
CA TRP A 669 -30.36 -19.49 36.73
C TRP A 669 -31.76 -19.71 36.18
N LEU A 670 -32.82 -19.11 36.75
CA LEU A 670 -34.18 -19.29 36.23
C LEU A 670 -34.33 -18.83 34.77
N PRO A 671 -33.80 -17.66 34.34
CA PRO A 671 -33.89 -17.25 32.94
C PRO A 671 -33.19 -18.24 31.99
N LYS A 672 -32.08 -18.86 32.43
CA LYS A 672 -31.35 -19.86 31.65
C LYS A 672 -32.15 -21.15 31.52
N ILE A 673 -32.81 -21.59 32.60
CA ILE A 673 -33.71 -22.74 32.59
C ILE A 673 -34.89 -22.48 31.65
N ALA A 674 -35.50 -21.29 31.69
CA ALA A 674 -36.62 -20.91 30.84
C ALA A 674 -36.24 -20.91 29.36
N LYS A 675 -35.12 -20.27 28.99
CA LYS A 675 -34.61 -20.24 27.61
C LYS A 675 -34.33 -21.64 27.08
N ALA A 676 -33.56 -22.45 27.83
CA ALA A 676 -33.25 -23.80 27.42
C ALA A 676 -34.52 -24.67 27.30
N THR A 677 -35.53 -24.45 28.16
CA THR A 677 -36.83 -25.12 28.04
C THR A 677 -37.57 -24.77 26.76
N GLN A 678 -37.51 -23.53 26.31
CA GLN A 678 -38.09 -23.12 25.03
C GLN A 678 -37.36 -23.77 23.85
N GLU A 679 -36.03 -23.81 23.88
CA GLU A 679 -35.21 -24.49 22.85
C GLU A 679 -35.55 -25.98 22.77
N ILE A 680 -35.71 -26.66 23.92
CA ILE A 680 -36.11 -28.07 23.99
C ILE A 680 -37.55 -28.28 23.47
N LYS A 681 -38.46 -27.33 23.68
CA LYS A 681 -39.81 -27.42 23.09
C LYS A 681 -39.78 -27.34 21.56
N GLN A 682 -38.87 -26.54 21.00
CA GLN A 682 -38.71 -26.40 19.55
C GLN A 682 -37.98 -27.61 18.94
N ASN A 683 -36.95 -28.10 19.63
CA ASN A 683 -36.21 -29.29 19.26
C ASN A 683 -35.94 -30.16 20.50
N PRO A 684 -36.76 -31.20 20.73
CA PRO A 684 -36.60 -32.10 21.87
C PRO A 684 -35.27 -32.87 21.88
N GLU A 685 -34.61 -33.01 20.73
CA GLU A 685 -33.35 -33.73 20.58
C GLU A 685 -32.11 -32.81 20.73
N ASN A 686 -32.31 -31.55 21.11
CA ASN A 686 -31.21 -30.61 21.32
C ASN A 686 -30.44 -30.94 22.60
N ILE A 687 -29.39 -31.76 22.45
CA ILE A 687 -28.50 -32.18 23.55
C ILE A 687 -27.85 -30.99 24.26
N GLU A 688 -27.44 -29.96 23.51
CA GLU A 688 -26.81 -28.78 24.11
C GLU A 688 -27.79 -28.01 25.00
N ALA A 689 -29.05 -27.85 24.56
CA ALA A 689 -30.08 -27.21 25.37
C ALA A 689 -30.43 -28.04 26.63
N LEU A 690 -30.51 -29.37 26.51
CA LEU A 690 -30.68 -30.28 27.65
C LEU A 690 -29.51 -30.15 28.64
N MET A 691 -28.27 -30.11 28.15
CA MET A 691 -27.06 -29.91 28.95
C MET A 691 -27.05 -28.57 29.68
N ARG A 692 -27.39 -27.47 28.98
CA ARG A 692 -27.50 -26.13 29.57
C ARG A 692 -28.59 -26.07 30.65
N ARG A 693 -29.74 -26.70 30.42
CA ARG A 693 -30.83 -26.77 31.40
C ARG A 693 -30.44 -27.59 32.63
N SER A 694 -29.80 -28.74 32.41
CA SER A 694 -29.33 -29.63 33.49
C SER A 694 -28.37 -28.91 34.43
N ASN A 695 -27.35 -28.25 33.87
CA ASN A 695 -26.37 -27.50 34.65
C ASN A 695 -27.04 -26.35 35.44
N ALA A 696 -27.97 -25.62 34.81
CA ALA A 696 -28.69 -24.56 35.50
C ALA A 696 -29.59 -25.08 36.64
N LYS A 697 -30.27 -26.22 36.46
CA LYS A 697 -31.04 -26.90 37.50
C LYS A 697 -30.16 -27.41 38.64
N GLN A 698 -29.00 -27.99 38.33
CA GLN A 698 -28.02 -28.41 39.33
C GLN A 698 -27.57 -27.24 40.19
N ASN A 699 -27.24 -26.10 39.59
CA ASN A 699 -26.87 -24.88 40.34
C ASN A 699 -28.04 -24.28 41.16
N MET A 700 -29.27 -24.63 40.84
CA MET A 700 -30.48 -24.31 41.62
C MET A 700 -30.77 -25.33 42.72
N GLY A 701 -29.99 -26.41 42.83
CA GLY A 701 -30.21 -27.52 43.76
C GLY A 701 -31.23 -28.56 43.28
N ASP A 702 -31.80 -28.41 42.08
CA ASP A 702 -32.69 -29.40 41.46
C ASP A 702 -31.88 -30.51 40.79
N HIS A 703 -31.26 -31.35 41.63
CA HIS A 703 -30.41 -32.44 41.16
C HIS A 703 -31.22 -33.50 40.39
N ASN A 704 -32.47 -33.75 40.78
CA ASN A 704 -33.34 -34.72 40.11
C ASN A 704 -33.75 -34.25 38.71
N GLY A 705 -34.14 -32.99 38.58
CA GLY A 705 -34.45 -32.40 37.28
C GLY A 705 -33.23 -32.30 36.36
N ALA A 706 -32.03 -32.10 36.92
CA ALA A 706 -30.78 -32.14 36.17
C ALA A 706 -30.45 -33.56 35.67
N LEU A 707 -30.59 -34.58 36.53
CA LEU A 707 -30.41 -35.98 36.15
C LEU A 707 -31.38 -36.41 35.04
N GLN A 708 -32.64 -35.98 35.10
CA GLN A 708 -33.63 -36.29 34.06
C GLN A 708 -33.21 -35.75 32.69
N ASP A 709 -32.69 -34.53 32.65
CA ASP A 709 -32.23 -33.89 31.41
C ASP A 709 -30.94 -34.55 30.89
N TYR A 710 -29.97 -34.88 31.76
CA TYR A 710 -28.78 -35.66 31.38
C TYR A 710 -29.14 -37.05 30.84
N ASN A 711 -30.09 -37.74 31.48
CA ASN A 711 -30.59 -39.03 31.01
C ASN A 711 -31.25 -38.91 29.63
N THR A 712 -31.98 -37.83 29.38
CA THR A 712 -32.59 -37.58 28.08
C THR A 712 -31.54 -37.32 27.01
N ALA A 713 -30.53 -36.49 27.30
CA ALA A 713 -29.40 -36.24 26.41
C ALA A 713 -28.64 -37.53 26.05
N LEU A 714 -28.43 -38.42 27.03
CA LEU A 714 -27.75 -39.72 26.81
C LEU A 714 -28.64 -40.77 26.14
N LYS A 715 -29.96 -40.63 26.15
CA LYS A 715 -30.83 -41.45 25.28
C LYS A 715 -30.65 -41.07 23.81
N ILE A 716 -30.44 -39.78 23.52
CA ILE A 716 -30.24 -39.28 22.16
C ILE A 716 -28.82 -39.61 21.67
N LYS A 717 -27.79 -39.35 22.49
CA LYS A 717 -26.39 -39.68 22.18
C LYS A 717 -25.73 -40.42 23.35
N PRO A 718 -25.78 -41.77 23.36
CA PRO A 718 -25.29 -42.58 24.48
C PRO A 718 -23.80 -42.45 24.80
N GLN A 719 -22.99 -42.07 23.81
CA GLN A 719 -21.53 -41.94 23.93
C GLN A 719 -21.07 -40.47 24.04
N ASN A 720 -21.96 -39.55 24.43
CA ASN A 720 -21.55 -38.16 24.68
C ASN A 720 -20.75 -38.07 25.98
N THR A 721 -19.42 -37.98 25.86
CA THR A 721 -18.47 -37.98 26.99
C THR A 721 -18.69 -36.83 27.95
N ASP A 722 -18.98 -35.62 27.46
CA ASP A 722 -19.29 -34.47 28.32
C ASP A 722 -20.53 -34.68 29.19
N THR A 723 -21.58 -35.27 28.61
CA THR A 723 -22.83 -35.55 29.31
C THR A 723 -22.64 -36.67 30.34
N LEU A 724 -21.89 -37.71 29.98
CA LEU A 724 -21.51 -38.78 30.90
C LEU A 724 -20.69 -38.21 32.07
N MET A 725 -19.74 -37.32 31.82
CA MET A 725 -18.94 -36.68 32.87
C MET A 725 -19.78 -35.81 33.80
N LYS A 726 -20.65 -34.96 33.25
CA LYS A 726 -21.52 -34.13 34.08
C LYS A 726 -22.49 -34.95 34.92
N ARG A 727 -23.01 -36.05 34.39
CA ARG A 727 -23.89 -36.96 35.15
C ARG A 727 -23.11 -37.74 36.21
N ALA A 728 -21.90 -38.21 35.91
CA ALA A 728 -21.03 -38.89 36.87
C ALA A 728 -20.68 -37.99 38.06
N LEU A 729 -20.29 -36.74 37.81
CA LEU A 729 -20.01 -35.76 38.86
C LEU A 729 -21.25 -35.47 39.73
N LEU A 730 -22.44 -35.43 39.13
CA LEU A 730 -23.68 -35.24 39.88
C LEU A 730 -24.03 -36.48 40.72
N TYR A 731 -23.75 -37.69 40.24
CA TYR A 731 -23.88 -38.91 41.03
C TYR A 731 -22.86 -38.95 42.17
N GLN A 732 -21.61 -38.55 41.94
CA GLN A 732 -20.58 -38.43 42.98
C GLN A 732 -21.03 -37.45 44.08
N GLN A 733 -21.57 -36.29 43.72
CA GLN A 733 -22.14 -35.32 44.68
C GLN A 733 -23.33 -35.86 45.49
N GLN A 734 -24.02 -36.88 44.99
CA GLN A 734 -25.09 -37.60 45.68
C GLN A 734 -24.60 -38.87 46.39
N GLU A 735 -23.29 -39.11 46.44
CA GLU A 735 -22.66 -40.33 46.98
C GLU A 735 -23.13 -41.62 46.27
N ARG A 736 -23.63 -41.48 45.03
CA ARG A 736 -24.07 -42.56 44.15
C ARG A 736 -22.89 -43.08 43.33
N TYR A 737 -21.87 -43.54 44.04
CA TYR A 737 -20.59 -43.92 43.47
C TYR A 737 -20.66 -45.03 42.40
N PRO A 738 -21.49 -46.09 42.53
CA PRO A 738 -21.59 -47.12 41.50
C PRO A 738 -22.07 -46.57 40.14
N GLU A 739 -23.06 -45.67 40.15
CA GLU A 739 -23.56 -45.05 38.93
C GLU A 739 -22.56 -44.06 38.33
N ALA A 740 -21.84 -43.31 39.18
CA ALA A 740 -20.76 -42.42 38.73
C ALA A 740 -19.62 -43.20 38.06
N LEU A 741 -19.14 -44.28 38.69
CA LEU A 741 -18.10 -45.15 38.15
C LEU A 741 -18.51 -45.78 36.81
N LYS A 742 -19.78 -46.15 36.65
CA LYS A 742 -20.30 -46.69 35.39
C LYS A 742 -20.15 -45.69 34.23
N ASP A 743 -20.51 -44.44 34.46
CA ASP A 743 -20.39 -43.38 33.46
C ASP A 743 -18.92 -43.01 33.19
N LEU A 744 -18.08 -42.96 34.23
CA LEU A 744 -16.63 -42.72 34.13
C LEU A 744 -15.91 -43.81 33.34
N ASN A 745 -16.23 -45.07 33.59
CA ASN A 745 -15.68 -46.20 32.84
C ASN A 745 -16.08 -46.14 31.36
N LEU A 746 -17.30 -45.73 31.07
CA LEU A 746 -17.75 -45.56 29.69
C LEU A 746 -16.98 -44.42 29.00
N VAL A 747 -16.76 -43.29 29.67
CA VAL A 747 -15.91 -42.21 29.13
C VAL A 747 -14.51 -42.69 28.85
N LEU A 748 -13.87 -43.40 29.78
CA LEU A 748 -12.51 -43.92 29.59
C LEU A 748 -12.42 -45.03 28.53
N SER A 749 -13.53 -45.71 28.21
CA SER A 749 -13.57 -46.63 27.07
C SER A 749 -13.67 -45.92 25.71
N ILE A 750 -14.21 -44.70 25.69
CA ILE A 750 -14.38 -43.88 24.48
C ILE A 750 -13.14 -43.00 24.27
N ASP A 751 -12.64 -42.40 25.35
CA ASP A 751 -11.49 -41.51 25.42
C ASP A 751 -10.53 -42.01 26.53
N PRO A 752 -9.61 -42.93 26.19
CA PRO A 752 -8.69 -43.53 27.16
C PRO A 752 -7.70 -42.56 27.79
N ASN A 753 -7.58 -41.33 27.26
CA ASN A 753 -6.64 -40.31 27.72
C ASN A 753 -7.34 -39.18 28.49
N ASN A 754 -8.59 -39.38 28.90
CA ASN A 754 -9.36 -38.35 29.59
C ASN A 754 -8.89 -38.15 31.04
N ALA A 755 -8.02 -37.16 31.27
CA ALA A 755 -7.45 -36.87 32.59
C ALA A 755 -8.51 -36.61 33.66
N TRP A 756 -9.57 -35.83 33.36
CA TRP A 756 -10.64 -35.54 34.32
C TRP A 756 -11.44 -36.78 34.73
N ALA A 757 -11.61 -37.74 33.82
CA ALA A 757 -12.28 -38.99 34.14
C ALA A 757 -11.42 -39.88 35.05
N TYR A 758 -10.09 -39.92 34.86
CA TYR A 758 -9.19 -40.60 35.80
C TYR A 758 -9.17 -39.93 37.17
N GLU A 759 -9.07 -38.60 37.22
CA GLU A 759 -9.10 -37.82 38.46
C GLU A 759 -10.40 -38.07 39.25
N SER A 760 -11.56 -37.91 38.60
CA SER A 760 -12.87 -38.11 39.25
C SER A 760 -13.07 -39.57 39.69
N ARG A 761 -12.56 -40.55 38.92
CA ARG A 761 -12.64 -41.97 39.28
C ARG A 761 -11.72 -42.32 40.46
N ALA A 762 -10.54 -41.72 40.50
CA ALA A 762 -9.61 -41.87 41.61
C ALA A 762 -10.19 -41.30 42.92
N GLU A 763 -10.80 -40.11 42.87
CA GLU A 763 -11.51 -39.52 44.02
C GLU A 763 -12.61 -40.45 44.54
N ILE A 764 -13.45 -40.98 43.65
CA ILE A 764 -14.51 -41.91 44.05
C ILE A 764 -13.93 -43.20 44.66
N TYR A 765 -12.86 -43.75 44.08
CA TYR A 765 -12.21 -44.92 44.68
C TYR A 765 -11.61 -44.62 46.05
N PHE A 766 -11.10 -43.41 46.26
CA PHE A 766 -10.63 -42.98 47.57
C PHE A 766 -11.78 -42.89 48.58
N ASP A 767 -12.88 -42.23 48.22
CA ASP A 767 -14.08 -42.12 49.04
C ASP A 767 -14.69 -43.48 49.41
N MET A 768 -14.62 -44.45 48.48
CA MET A 768 -15.07 -45.83 48.69
C MET A 768 -14.08 -46.70 49.49
N GLY A 769 -12.92 -46.19 49.89
CA GLY A 769 -11.90 -46.95 50.63
C GLY A 769 -11.10 -47.93 49.77
N HIS A 770 -10.91 -47.64 48.48
CA HIS A 770 -10.13 -48.42 47.51
C HIS A 770 -8.88 -47.67 47.03
N PRO A 771 -7.90 -47.38 47.91
CA PRO A 771 -6.74 -46.56 47.59
C PRO A 771 -5.84 -47.16 46.50
N ASP A 772 -5.79 -48.49 46.37
CA ASP A 772 -5.01 -49.16 45.32
C ASP A 772 -5.52 -48.83 43.91
N LYS A 773 -6.85 -48.73 43.74
CA LYS A 773 -7.47 -48.37 42.47
C LYS A 773 -7.32 -46.87 42.19
N ALA A 774 -7.47 -46.03 43.22
CA ALA A 774 -7.22 -44.60 43.10
C ALA A 774 -5.77 -44.31 42.67
N LYS A 775 -4.80 -45.00 43.28
CA LYS A 775 -3.38 -44.88 42.93
C LYS A 775 -3.12 -45.29 41.48
N ALA A 776 -3.74 -46.37 41.00
CA ALA A 776 -3.59 -46.81 39.62
C ALA A 776 -4.08 -45.75 38.61
N ASP A 777 -5.22 -45.11 38.90
CA ASP A 777 -5.76 -44.03 38.07
C ASP A 777 -4.91 -42.75 38.12
N LEU A 778 -4.35 -42.42 39.29
CA LEU A 778 -3.42 -41.28 39.46
C LEU A 778 -2.08 -41.52 38.74
N THR A 779 -1.53 -42.73 38.76
CA THR A 779 -0.33 -43.06 37.99
C THR A 779 -0.56 -42.93 36.49
N LYS A 780 -1.74 -43.35 36.00
CA LYS A 780 -2.13 -43.12 34.60
C LYS A 780 -2.23 -41.64 34.26
N LEU A 781 -2.67 -40.82 35.20
CA LEU A 781 -2.74 -39.37 35.05
C LEU A 781 -1.33 -38.75 34.99
N GLU A 782 -0.40 -39.18 35.84
CA GLU A 782 1.01 -38.74 35.82
C GLU A 782 1.75 -39.12 34.52
N GLU A 783 1.42 -40.26 33.91
CA GLU A 783 1.96 -40.67 32.60
C GLU A 783 1.55 -39.72 31.45
N PHE A 784 0.51 -38.91 31.62
CA PHE A 784 0.11 -37.92 30.60
C PHE A 784 0.83 -36.57 30.75
N PHE A 785 1.39 -36.28 31.93
CA PHE A 785 2.04 -35.00 32.24
C PHE A 785 3.58 -35.07 32.26
N ASN A 786 4.15 -36.27 32.14
CA ASN A 786 5.58 -36.52 31.93
C ASN A 786 5.85 -36.88 30.48
#